data_AF-A0A1C5TJS5-F1
#
_entry.id   AF-A0A1C5TJS5-F1
#
_cell.length_a   1.000
_cell.length_b   1.000
_cell.length_c   1.000
_cell.angle_alpha   90.00
_cell.angle_beta   90.00
_cell.angle_gamma   90.00
#
_symmetry.space_group_name_H-M   'P 1'
#
loop_
_entity.id
_entity.type
_entity.pdbx_description
1 polymer ?
#
loop_
_entity_poly.entity_id
_entity_poly.type
_entity_poly.pdbx_seq_one_letter_code
_entity_poly.pdbx_strand_id
1 'polypeptide(L)'
;MSEQKRVIFTKEELAAKVKVPAIVEQDLKRIISDRLEQCGLYYRVFSRIKTASSMAHKFALKDYGAENKKLQDLVGVRINLYFDDDVEICQNIVENTFDVIGWSTSERSEEEFKPTKLNGVCRLPEYLRSEISPETWDMYIDDTFEIQIKTMFFEGWHEIEHDMRYKGEELWKNYKGFSRYFNSILATLELCDKSMVTLFEDLGHSLYKSGRWSDMIKSHFRLKLGEGQLYPEVAQLLDEDCNLQVENLAKRIYKTSKQTLVDQLLHRSRKVPINVNTIIALLNDSQFHDSRLSAIFKERDVYNDGREESLGESWHYEMKPLIRHNVFQMCTKVDGSRLKEGTSASASEIFQQAADGIYSWIVGKYGVLFKGMPQKTSTYHADILAYHVAVNYDPANRRLNMHVRHMDMEVGGRIWYSEAGLEVSRQEEVILKVCNGYAQPEREHTIQDPGVTFFSYPGYYKTIVDNIGIVNGTECSNRRRIIREEMFGNLLTALKDPERLFPIVVIVSRETQDGMMDEDWLGQFRVSDFTRTVWRYSHVFTAHESVGKKFLRLAGIDLRQIDDIPRLYIFWPGGDVDDYGPEDVTNCSFGRHLEARGDARTYDIVRGGQAFYHKIVTDLREWNISADMWEGFKLETVTELPK
;
A
#
# COMPACT_ATOMS: atom_id res chain seq x y z
N MET A 1 10.65 -57.32 4.42
CA MET A 1 9.89 -56.08 4.63
C MET A 1 10.83 -54.94 4.29
N SER A 2 10.60 -54.23 3.20
CA SER A 2 11.48 -53.14 2.76
C SER A 2 11.39 -51.98 3.76
N GLU A 3 12.51 -51.57 4.36
CA GLU A 3 12.65 -50.28 5.03
C GLU A 3 12.38 -49.18 3.99
N GLN A 4 11.14 -48.68 3.94
CA GLN A 4 10.78 -47.58 3.05
C GLN A 4 11.38 -46.29 3.63
N LYS A 5 12.40 -45.76 2.94
CA LYS A 5 13.10 -44.54 3.32
C LYS A 5 12.21 -43.32 3.13
N ARG A 6 11.91 -42.67 4.25
CA ARG A 6 11.41 -41.31 4.31
C ARG A 6 12.37 -40.34 3.61
N VAL A 7 11.81 -39.36 2.90
CA VAL A 7 12.60 -38.38 2.16
C VAL A 7 12.73 -37.11 2.99
N ILE A 8 13.96 -36.60 3.09
CA ILE A 8 14.31 -35.38 3.82
C ILE A 8 15.02 -34.46 2.84
N PHE A 9 14.56 -33.21 2.76
CA PHE A 9 15.18 -32.15 1.96
C PHE A 9 15.69 -31.04 2.88
N THR A 10 16.82 -30.45 2.53
CA THR A 10 17.32 -29.25 3.23
C THR A 10 16.52 -28.01 2.81
N LYS A 11 16.60 -26.96 3.62
CA LYS A 11 15.99 -25.66 3.29
C LYS A 11 16.57 -25.09 1.99
N GLU A 12 17.87 -25.25 1.79
CA GLU A 12 18.61 -24.73 0.64
C GLU A 12 18.19 -25.44 -0.65
N GLU A 13 18.01 -26.77 -0.60
CA GLU A 13 17.53 -27.55 -1.74
C GLU A 13 16.11 -27.13 -2.17
N LEU A 14 15.21 -26.99 -1.19
CA LEU A 14 13.83 -26.56 -1.43
C LEU A 14 13.78 -25.12 -1.96
N ALA A 15 14.56 -24.19 -1.40
CA ALA A 15 14.61 -22.81 -1.86
C ALA A 15 15.17 -22.67 -3.30
N ALA A 16 16.05 -23.58 -3.72
CA ALA A 16 16.62 -23.55 -5.06
C ALA A 16 15.66 -24.11 -6.13
N LYS A 17 14.95 -25.20 -5.80
CA LYS A 17 14.16 -25.99 -6.75
C LYS A 17 12.67 -25.68 -6.76
N VAL A 18 12.11 -25.22 -5.63
CA VAL A 18 10.68 -24.89 -5.50
C VAL A 18 10.49 -23.40 -5.74
N LYS A 19 9.98 -23.05 -6.92
CA LYS A 19 9.64 -21.67 -7.30
C LYS A 19 8.18 -21.61 -7.70
N VAL A 20 7.40 -20.90 -6.90
CA VAL A 20 5.98 -20.64 -7.15
C VAL A 20 5.84 -19.14 -7.46
N PRO A 21 5.52 -18.76 -8.71
CA PRO A 21 5.27 -17.37 -9.06
C PRO A 21 4.06 -16.80 -8.31
N ALA A 22 4.09 -15.49 -8.01
CA ALA A 22 3.01 -14.82 -7.29
C ALA A 22 1.64 -14.92 -7.98
N ILE A 23 1.63 -15.06 -9.32
CA ILE A 23 0.39 -15.20 -10.10
C ILE A 23 -0.42 -16.43 -9.67
N VAL A 24 0.23 -17.54 -9.29
CA VAL A 24 -0.46 -18.77 -8.85
C VAL A 24 -1.32 -18.50 -7.62
N GLU A 25 -0.74 -17.82 -6.64
CA GLU A 25 -1.44 -17.46 -5.41
C GLU A 25 -2.55 -16.43 -5.68
N GLN A 26 -2.23 -15.39 -6.47
CA GLN A 26 -3.15 -14.31 -6.79
C GLN A 26 -4.37 -14.79 -7.58
N ASP A 27 -4.18 -15.66 -8.57
CA ASP A 27 -5.27 -16.18 -9.39
C ASP A 27 -6.17 -17.16 -8.62
N LEU A 28 -5.61 -18.06 -7.80
CA LEU A 28 -6.44 -18.94 -6.96
C LEU A 28 -7.31 -18.13 -6.01
N LYS A 29 -6.72 -17.12 -5.37
CA LYS A 29 -7.45 -16.18 -4.51
C LYS A 29 -8.55 -15.48 -5.29
N ARG A 30 -8.25 -14.97 -6.49
CA ARG A 30 -9.20 -14.28 -7.35
C ARG A 30 -10.36 -15.18 -7.76
N ILE A 31 -10.11 -16.40 -8.24
CA ILE A 31 -11.17 -17.35 -8.65
C ILE A 31 -12.13 -17.63 -7.50
N ILE A 32 -11.60 -17.91 -6.30
CA ILE A 32 -12.41 -18.17 -5.11
C ILE A 32 -13.21 -16.92 -4.72
N SER A 33 -12.55 -15.75 -4.70
CA SER A 33 -13.19 -14.48 -4.39
C SER A 33 -14.34 -14.16 -5.36
N ASP A 34 -14.12 -14.32 -6.66
CA ASP A 34 -15.11 -14.05 -7.70
C ASP A 34 -16.36 -14.92 -7.51
N ARG A 35 -16.18 -16.21 -7.18
CA ARG A 35 -17.30 -17.14 -6.90
C ARG A 35 -18.06 -16.81 -5.63
N LEU A 36 -17.36 -16.50 -4.54
CA LEU A 36 -18.02 -16.13 -3.28
C LEU A 36 -18.73 -14.77 -3.39
N GLU A 37 -18.18 -13.83 -4.17
CA GLU A 37 -18.79 -12.53 -4.43
C GLU A 37 -19.99 -12.63 -5.36
N GLN A 38 -19.94 -13.48 -6.39
CA GLN A 38 -21.10 -13.81 -7.24
C GLN A 38 -22.31 -14.27 -6.41
N CYS A 39 -22.06 -14.94 -5.27
CA CYS A 39 -23.09 -15.41 -4.36
C CYS A 39 -23.46 -14.41 -3.25
N GLY A 40 -22.76 -13.27 -3.15
CA GLY A 40 -23.01 -12.26 -2.13
C GLY A 40 -22.61 -12.68 -0.71
N LEU A 41 -21.71 -13.66 -0.54
CA LEU A 41 -21.34 -14.14 0.78
C LEU A 41 -20.49 -13.12 1.56
N TYR A 42 -20.59 -13.16 2.88
CA TYR A 42 -19.70 -12.42 3.77
C TYR A 42 -18.46 -13.26 4.04
N TYR A 43 -17.32 -12.85 3.47
CA TYR A 43 -16.10 -13.64 3.54
C TYR A 43 -14.82 -12.77 3.60
N ARG A 44 -13.72 -13.40 3.98
CA ARG A 44 -12.34 -12.96 3.71
C ARG A 44 -11.51 -14.14 3.20
N VAL A 45 -10.76 -13.96 2.12
CA VAL A 45 -9.82 -14.96 1.60
C VAL A 45 -8.39 -14.55 1.89
N PHE A 46 -7.64 -15.46 2.51
CA PHE A 46 -6.19 -15.36 2.68
C PHE A 46 -5.54 -16.47 1.87
N SER A 47 -4.37 -16.19 1.35
CA SER A 47 -3.58 -17.14 0.57
C SER A 47 -2.14 -17.06 1.05
N ARG A 48 -1.40 -18.15 0.91
CA ARG A 48 0.03 -18.18 1.19
C ARG A 48 0.72 -19.31 0.45
N ILE A 49 1.96 -19.05 0.07
CA ILE A 49 2.91 -20.08 -0.37
C ILE A 49 3.74 -20.53 0.84
N LYS A 50 3.92 -21.84 0.98
CA LYS A 50 4.71 -22.40 2.07
C LYS A 50 6.20 -22.09 1.88
N THR A 51 6.84 -21.55 2.92
CA THR A 51 8.27 -21.24 2.88
C THR A 51 9.14 -22.51 2.85
N ALA A 52 10.33 -22.42 2.26
CA ALA A 52 11.30 -23.51 2.24
C ALA A 52 11.64 -24.04 3.65
N SER A 53 11.78 -23.16 4.64
CA SER A 53 12.01 -23.55 6.04
C SER A 53 10.85 -24.39 6.60
N SER A 54 9.61 -23.97 6.35
CA SER A 54 8.43 -24.71 6.83
C SER A 54 8.24 -26.04 6.09
N MET A 55 8.60 -26.11 4.81
CA MET A 55 8.62 -27.35 4.04
C MET A 55 9.67 -28.32 4.59
N ALA A 56 10.92 -27.89 4.77
CA ALA A 56 12.00 -28.71 5.32
C ALA A 56 11.62 -29.30 6.68
N HIS A 57 11.05 -28.47 7.56
CA HIS A 57 10.55 -28.92 8.87
C HIS A 57 9.43 -29.98 8.74
N LYS A 58 8.52 -29.83 7.77
CA LYS A 58 7.48 -30.84 7.51
C LYS A 58 8.04 -32.15 6.97
N PHE A 59 8.98 -32.11 6.03
CA PHE A 59 9.70 -33.31 5.57
C PHE A 59 10.49 -33.97 6.70
N ALA A 60 10.99 -33.19 7.66
CA ALA A 60 11.71 -33.66 8.86
C ALA A 60 10.81 -34.15 10.01
N LEU A 61 9.52 -33.79 10.07
CA LEU A 61 8.56 -34.35 11.04
C LEU A 61 7.56 -35.41 10.52
N LYS A 62 7.09 -35.32 9.27
CA LYS A 62 6.13 -36.27 8.68
C LYS A 62 6.75 -37.24 7.67
N ASP A 63 6.15 -38.41 7.52
CA ASP A 63 6.59 -39.49 6.63
C ASP A 63 6.26 -39.26 5.14
N TYR A 64 6.64 -38.09 4.61
CA TYR A 64 6.57 -37.84 3.17
C TYR A 64 7.61 -38.71 2.42
N GLY A 65 7.21 -39.21 1.25
CA GLY A 65 7.98 -40.17 0.45
C GLY A 65 7.74 -41.64 0.80
N ALA A 66 7.32 -41.96 2.02
CA ALA A 66 6.82 -43.29 2.37
C ALA A 66 5.45 -43.52 1.73
N GLU A 67 5.21 -44.70 1.15
CA GLU A 67 3.97 -45.03 0.42
C GLU A 67 3.56 -43.97 -0.63
N ASN A 68 4.54 -43.27 -1.21
CA ASN A 68 4.34 -42.17 -2.17
C ASN A 68 3.52 -40.98 -1.62
N LYS A 69 3.51 -40.79 -0.30
CA LYS A 69 2.83 -39.66 0.34
C LYS A 69 3.52 -38.33 -0.02
N LYS A 70 2.77 -37.42 -0.64
CA LYS A 70 3.26 -36.10 -1.08
C LYS A 70 2.74 -34.96 -0.22
N LEU A 71 3.46 -33.84 -0.22
CA LEU A 71 3.05 -32.59 0.43
C LEU A 71 1.99 -31.87 -0.42
N GLN A 72 0.82 -31.57 0.17
CA GLN A 72 -0.36 -31.03 -0.52
C GLN A 72 -0.65 -29.56 -0.19
N ASP A 73 0.04 -28.98 0.79
CA ASP A 73 -0.15 -27.60 1.24
C ASP A 73 1.01 -26.69 0.84
N LEU A 74 1.54 -26.88 -0.38
CA LEU A 74 2.53 -25.96 -0.97
C LEU A 74 1.89 -24.57 -1.12
N VAL A 75 0.69 -24.55 -1.72
CA VAL A 75 -0.18 -23.39 -1.76
C VAL A 75 -1.34 -23.65 -0.80
N GLY A 76 -1.58 -22.72 0.12
CA GLY A 76 -2.68 -22.80 1.07
C GLY A 76 -3.60 -21.59 0.93
N VAL A 77 -4.90 -21.84 0.82
CA VAL A 77 -5.95 -20.83 0.81
C VAL A 77 -6.83 -20.99 2.04
N ARG A 78 -7.17 -19.90 2.70
CA ARG A 78 -8.08 -19.87 3.85
C ARG A 78 -9.28 -19.00 3.52
N ILE A 79 -10.46 -19.56 3.66
CA ILE A 79 -11.73 -18.88 3.46
C ILE A 79 -12.38 -18.71 4.82
N ASN A 80 -12.42 -17.46 5.30
CA ASN A 80 -13.02 -17.12 6.57
C ASN A 80 -14.40 -16.52 6.34
N LEU A 81 -15.43 -17.15 6.89
CA LEU A 81 -16.83 -16.79 6.74
C LEU A 81 -17.35 -16.12 8.01
N TYR A 82 -18.37 -15.29 7.87
CA TYR A 82 -18.94 -14.55 9.00
C TYR A 82 -20.08 -15.29 9.69
N PHE A 83 -20.72 -16.23 9.00
CA PHE A 83 -21.77 -17.08 9.55
C PHE A 83 -21.34 -18.56 9.44
N ASP A 84 -21.67 -19.37 10.46
CA ASP A 84 -21.25 -20.77 10.50
C ASP A 84 -22.04 -21.66 9.54
N ASP A 85 -23.29 -21.32 9.26
CA ASP A 85 -24.13 -22.00 8.26
C ASP A 85 -23.65 -21.76 6.81
N ASP A 86 -22.80 -20.76 6.58
CA ASP A 86 -22.15 -20.55 5.28
C ASP A 86 -20.98 -21.52 5.01
N VAL A 87 -20.50 -22.25 6.03
CA VAL A 87 -19.35 -23.17 5.88
C VAL A 87 -19.67 -24.29 4.89
N GLU A 88 -20.84 -24.92 5.01
CA GLU A 88 -21.30 -25.98 4.10
C GLU A 88 -21.59 -25.42 2.70
N ILE A 89 -22.15 -24.21 2.62
CA ILE A 89 -22.42 -23.53 1.34
C ILE A 89 -21.12 -23.25 0.59
N CYS A 90 -20.11 -22.76 1.30
CA CYS A 90 -18.78 -22.50 0.75
C CYS A 90 -18.09 -23.79 0.29
N GLN A 91 -18.25 -24.88 1.03
CA GLN A 91 -17.77 -26.20 0.62
C GLN A 91 -18.37 -26.61 -0.73
N ASN A 92 -19.69 -26.48 -0.89
CA ASN A 92 -20.39 -26.77 -2.14
C ASN A 92 -19.93 -25.85 -3.30
N ILE A 93 -19.65 -24.57 -3.03
CA ILE A 93 -19.09 -23.64 -4.04
C ILE A 93 -17.71 -24.12 -4.51
N VAL A 94 -16.85 -24.54 -3.59
CA VAL A 94 -15.51 -25.05 -3.90
C VAL A 94 -15.59 -26.32 -4.73
N GLU A 95 -16.46 -27.27 -4.36
CA GLU A 95 -16.68 -28.52 -5.10
C GLU A 95 -17.18 -28.29 -6.53
N ASN A 96 -17.98 -27.26 -6.75
CA ASN A 96 -18.44 -26.87 -8.09
C ASN A 96 -17.42 -26.05 -8.89
N THR A 97 -16.35 -25.56 -8.24
CA THR A 97 -15.35 -24.67 -8.87
C THR A 97 -14.05 -25.39 -9.21
N PHE A 98 -13.63 -26.34 -8.37
CA PHE A 98 -12.35 -27.03 -8.49
C PHE A 98 -12.52 -28.55 -8.53
N ASP A 99 -11.51 -29.23 -9.05
CA ASP A 99 -11.40 -30.69 -8.94
C ASP A 99 -10.90 -31.06 -7.53
N VAL A 100 -11.85 -31.33 -6.63
CA VAL A 100 -11.58 -31.66 -5.23
C VAL A 100 -11.21 -33.13 -5.09
N ILE A 101 -10.01 -33.40 -4.56
CA ILE A 101 -9.53 -34.77 -4.28
C ILE A 101 -10.21 -35.35 -3.04
N GLY A 102 -10.41 -34.51 -2.02
CA GLY A 102 -11.10 -34.92 -0.81
C GLY A 102 -11.12 -33.86 0.28
N TRP A 103 -12.00 -34.09 1.25
CA TRP A 103 -12.13 -33.29 2.46
C TRP A 103 -11.63 -34.06 3.68
N SER A 104 -11.06 -33.33 4.61
CA SER A 104 -10.74 -33.81 5.95
C SER A 104 -11.43 -32.91 6.97
N THR A 105 -12.23 -33.54 7.82
CA THR A 105 -12.91 -32.89 8.94
C THR A 105 -12.44 -33.55 10.23
N SER A 106 -12.01 -32.75 11.20
CA SER A 106 -11.69 -33.28 12.52
C SER A 106 -12.97 -33.73 13.23
N GLU A 107 -12.95 -34.92 13.82
CA GLU A 107 -14.08 -35.47 14.59
C GLU A 107 -14.53 -34.50 15.69
N ARG A 108 -15.82 -34.45 16.02
CA ARG A 108 -16.34 -33.71 17.19
C ARG A 108 -16.54 -34.69 18.35
N SER A 109 -16.24 -34.26 19.57
CA SER A 109 -16.53 -35.02 20.80
C SER A 109 -17.61 -34.30 21.59
N GLU A 110 -18.55 -35.03 22.19
CA GLU A 110 -19.55 -34.44 23.09
C GLU A 110 -18.94 -33.92 24.40
N GLU A 111 -17.85 -34.55 24.85
CA GLU A 111 -17.22 -34.27 26.14
C GLU A 111 -16.12 -33.20 26.07
N GLU A 112 -15.61 -32.90 24.86
CA GLU A 112 -14.47 -32.02 24.66
C GLU A 112 -14.68 -30.97 23.56
N PHE A 113 -14.57 -29.70 23.93
CA PHE A 113 -14.43 -28.60 22.97
C PHE A 113 -13.03 -28.63 22.37
N LYS A 114 -12.95 -29.12 21.13
CA LYS A 114 -11.71 -29.19 20.36
C LYS A 114 -11.88 -28.53 18.99
N PRO A 115 -10.79 -27.99 18.41
CA PRO A 115 -10.86 -27.25 17.16
C PRO A 115 -11.45 -28.10 16.03
N THR A 116 -12.58 -27.67 15.45
CA THR A 116 -13.15 -28.32 14.27
C THR A 116 -12.57 -27.66 13.01
N LYS A 117 -11.79 -28.40 12.22
CA LYS A 117 -11.19 -27.91 10.97
C LYS A 117 -11.81 -28.60 9.77
N LEU A 118 -12.24 -27.82 8.78
CA LEU A 118 -12.65 -28.30 7.47
C LEU A 118 -11.56 -27.93 6.46
N ASN A 119 -10.80 -28.93 6.00
CA ASN A 119 -9.75 -28.73 5.00
C ASN A 119 -10.05 -29.57 3.76
N GLY A 120 -9.99 -28.96 2.59
CA GLY A 120 -10.11 -29.61 1.30
C GLY A 120 -8.78 -29.61 0.56
N VAL A 121 -8.51 -30.66 -0.21
CA VAL A 121 -7.36 -30.71 -1.14
C VAL A 121 -7.90 -30.68 -2.56
N CYS A 122 -7.48 -29.69 -3.33
CA CYS A 122 -7.93 -29.46 -4.70
C CYS A 122 -6.77 -29.57 -5.68
N ARG A 123 -7.00 -30.12 -6.88
CA ARG A 123 -6.00 -30.09 -7.95
C ARG A 123 -5.80 -28.66 -8.46
N LEU A 124 -4.55 -28.30 -8.73
CA LEU A 124 -4.25 -27.05 -9.41
C LEU A 124 -4.81 -27.08 -10.84
N PRO A 125 -5.44 -26.00 -11.32
CA PRO A 125 -5.71 -25.84 -12.74
C PRO A 125 -4.44 -26.01 -13.58
N GLU A 126 -4.51 -26.70 -14.71
CA GLU A 126 -3.34 -27.07 -15.52
C GLU A 126 -2.46 -25.87 -15.92
N TYR A 127 -3.10 -24.73 -16.21
CA TYR A 127 -2.38 -23.49 -16.54
C TYR A 127 -1.59 -22.94 -15.35
N LEU A 128 -2.09 -23.05 -14.11
CA LEU A 128 -1.35 -22.63 -12.90
C LEU A 128 -0.27 -23.63 -12.50
N ARG A 129 -0.54 -24.92 -12.69
CA ARG A 129 0.45 -26.00 -12.50
C ARG A 129 1.67 -25.79 -13.40
N SER A 130 1.44 -25.34 -14.64
CA SER A 130 2.49 -25.07 -15.64
C SER A 130 3.39 -23.87 -15.30
N GLU A 131 2.91 -22.93 -14.47
CA GLU A 131 3.72 -21.78 -14.01
C GLU A 131 4.71 -22.15 -12.89
N ILE A 132 4.49 -23.27 -12.19
CA ILE A 132 5.38 -23.73 -11.11
C ILE A 132 6.55 -24.51 -11.70
N SER A 133 7.75 -24.31 -11.15
CA SER A 133 8.97 -24.98 -11.65
C SER A 133 8.79 -26.51 -11.69
N PRO A 134 9.08 -27.18 -12.82
CA PRO A 134 8.91 -28.64 -12.94
C PRO A 134 9.67 -29.43 -11.88
N GLU A 135 10.83 -28.93 -11.44
CA GLU A 135 11.66 -29.52 -10.39
C GLU A 135 10.94 -29.60 -9.04
N THR A 136 9.88 -28.81 -8.82
CA THR A 136 9.04 -28.88 -7.62
C THR A 136 8.38 -30.24 -7.50
N TRP A 137 7.88 -30.79 -8.61
CA TRP A 137 7.12 -32.02 -8.64
C TRP A 137 7.98 -33.27 -8.39
N ASP A 138 9.29 -33.16 -8.64
CA ASP A 138 10.27 -34.19 -8.33
C ASP A 138 10.59 -34.27 -6.82
N MET A 139 10.16 -33.29 -6.01
CA MET A 139 10.46 -33.20 -4.58
C MET A 139 9.35 -33.76 -3.67
N TYR A 140 8.58 -34.76 -4.12
CA TYR A 140 7.44 -35.31 -3.37
C TYR A 140 6.42 -34.24 -2.95
N ILE A 141 6.27 -33.21 -3.76
CA ILE A 141 5.22 -32.19 -3.63
C ILE A 141 4.15 -32.52 -4.67
N ASP A 142 2.89 -32.45 -4.24
CA ASP A 142 1.74 -32.80 -5.06
C ASP A 142 1.25 -31.58 -5.85
N ASP A 143 0.65 -31.78 -7.02
CA ASP A 143 0.13 -30.70 -7.88
C ASP A 143 -1.24 -30.19 -7.40
N THR A 144 -1.32 -29.96 -6.09
CA THR A 144 -2.54 -29.63 -5.36
C THR A 144 -2.35 -28.39 -4.50
N PHE A 145 -3.46 -27.83 -4.05
CA PHE A 145 -3.49 -26.78 -3.04
C PHE A 145 -4.50 -27.15 -1.94
N GLU A 146 -4.21 -26.69 -0.72
CA GLU A 146 -5.07 -26.91 0.44
C GLU A 146 -5.99 -25.70 0.65
N ILE A 147 -7.30 -25.94 0.77
CA ILE A 147 -8.29 -24.94 1.17
C ILE A 147 -8.70 -25.23 2.62
N GLN A 148 -8.72 -24.21 3.47
CA GLN A 148 -9.26 -24.29 4.83
C GLN A 148 -10.48 -23.38 4.94
N ILE A 149 -11.63 -23.93 5.30
CA ILE A 149 -12.88 -23.16 5.47
C ILE A 149 -13.17 -23.03 6.97
N LYS A 150 -13.33 -21.80 7.44
CA LYS A 150 -13.45 -21.46 8.87
C LYS A 150 -14.38 -20.28 9.09
N THR A 151 -14.86 -20.09 10.31
CA THR A 151 -15.48 -18.82 10.71
C THR A 151 -14.42 -17.79 11.11
N MET A 152 -14.77 -16.51 11.07
CA MET A 152 -13.89 -15.41 11.51
C MET A 152 -13.47 -15.54 12.97
N PHE A 153 -14.38 -15.96 13.85
CA PHE A 153 -14.07 -16.19 15.26
C PHE A 153 -13.12 -17.38 15.46
N PHE A 154 -13.35 -18.48 14.73
CA PHE A 154 -12.49 -19.64 14.81
C PHE A 154 -11.08 -19.36 14.27
N GLU A 155 -10.93 -18.64 13.15
CA GLU A 155 -9.61 -18.26 12.64
C GLU A 155 -8.84 -17.40 13.66
N GLY A 156 -9.49 -16.39 14.24
CA GLY A 156 -8.86 -15.51 15.22
C GLY A 156 -8.28 -16.28 16.42
N TRP A 157 -9.04 -17.26 16.92
CA TRP A 157 -8.53 -18.16 17.97
C TRP A 157 -7.45 -19.12 17.45
N HIS A 158 -7.60 -19.66 16.23
CA HIS A 158 -6.71 -20.67 15.66
C HIS A 158 -5.30 -20.13 15.38
N GLU A 159 -5.16 -18.89 14.93
CA GLU A 159 -3.84 -18.28 14.70
C GLU A 159 -3.07 -18.09 16.03
N ILE A 160 -3.75 -17.62 17.08
CA ILE A 160 -3.16 -17.50 18.42
C ILE A 160 -2.78 -18.88 18.97
N GLU A 161 -3.65 -19.88 18.79
CA GLU A 161 -3.37 -21.25 19.21
C GLU A 161 -2.15 -21.84 18.52
N HIS A 162 -2.05 -21.64 17.21
CA HIS A 162 -0.95 -22.17 16.42
C HIS A 162 0.40 -21.54 16.82
N ASP A 163 0.44 -20.24 17.07
CA ASP A 163 1.68 -19.56 17.40
C ASP A 163 2.07 -19.70 18.87
N MET A 164 1.12 -19.54 19.80
CA MET A 164 1.43 -19.55 21.23
C MET A 164 1.44 -20.96 21.83
N ARG A 165 0.58 -21.87 21.35
CA ARG A 165 0.41 -23.21 21.94
C ARG A 165 1.11 -24.30 21.14
N TYR A 166 0.92 -24.33 19.82
CA TYR A 166 1.51 -25.39 18.98
C TYR A 166 3.02 -25.23 18.79
N LYS A 167 3.52 -24.01 18.50
CA LYS A 167 4.98 -23.76 18.44
C LYS A 167 5.65 -23.65 19.82
N GLY A 168 4.88 -23.29 20.84
CA GLY A 168 5.34 -23.08 22.22
C GLY A 168 5.10 -24.26 23.15
N GLU A 169 5.13 -25.50 22.64
CA GLU A 169 4.63 -26.70 23.34
C GLU A 169 5.20 -26.87 24.77
N GLU A 170 6.48 -26.52 24.99
CA GLU A 170 7.12 -26.58 26.32
C GLU A 170 6.44 -25.68 27.37
N LEU A 171 5.92 -24.52 26.96
CA LEU A 171 5.27 -23.55 27.85
C LEU A 171 3.98 -24.13 28.46
N TRP A 172 3.27 -25.00 27.74
CA TRP A 172 1.91 -25.44 28.11
C TRP A 172 1.85 -26.80 28.80
N LYS A 173 2.90 -27.64 28.68
CA LYS A 173 2.93 -29.03 29.17
C LYS A 173 2.55 -29.17 30.66
N ASN A 174 2.93 -28.19 31.48
CA ASN A 174 2.72 -28.23 32.93
C ASN A 174 1.49 -27.43 33.42
N TYR A 175 0.71 -26.83 32.52
CA TYR A 175 -0.33 -25.84 32.85
C TYR A 175 -1.72 -26.22 32.30
N LYS A 176 -2.17 -27.45 32.58
CA LYS A 176 -3.44 -28.01 32.05
C LYS A 176 -4.68 -27.13 32.32
N GLY A 177 -4.71 -26.40 33.45
CA GLY A 177 -5.80 -25.48 33.78
C GLY A 177 -5.95 -24.33 32.77
N PHE A 178 -4.83 -23.75 32.33
CA PHE A 178 -4.83 -22.70 31.32
C PHE A 178 -5.18 -23.25 29.93
N SER A 179 -4.74 -24.47 29.60
CA SER A 179 -5.17 -25.14 28.36
C SER A 179 -6.69 -25.35 28.32
N ARG A 180 -7.29 -25.77 29.45
CA ARG A 180 -8.74 -25.89 29.59
C ARG A 180 -9.44 -24.54 29.45
N TYR A 181 -8.91 -23.49 30.08
CA TYR A 181 -9.45 -22.14 29.94
C TYR A 181 -9.39 -21.65 28.49
N PHE A 182 -8.28 -21.90 27.78
CA PHE A 182 -8.14 -21.51 26.38
C PHE A 182 -9.12 -22.26 25.46
N ASN A 183 -9.40 -23.54 25.75
CA ASN A 183 -10.48 -24.27 25.07
C ASN A 183 -11.88 -23.75 25.45
N SER A 184 -12.09 -23.22 26.65
CA SER A 184 -13.37 -22.59 27.01
C SER A 184 -13.61 -21.28 26.23
N ILE A 185 -12.55 -20.57 25.85
CA ILE A 185 -12.66 -19.41 24.93
C ILE A 185 -13.16 -19.87 23.56
N LEU A 186 -12.61 -20.98 23.03
CA LEU A 186 -13.12 -21.57 21.79
C LEU A 186 -14.61 -21.92 21.89
N ALA A 187 -15.04 -22.53 23.00
CA ALA A 187 -16.46 -22.85 23.24
C ALA A 187 -17.35 -21.60 23.22
N THR A 188 -16.90 -20.49 23.82
CA THR A 188 -17.62 -19.21 23.78
C THR A 188 -17.71 -18.66 22.36
N LEU A 189 -16.64 -18.76 21.57
CA LEU A 189 -16.63 -18.30 20.19
C LEU A 189 -17.56 -19.13 19.29
N GLU A 190 -17.58 -20.45 19.45
CA GLU A 190 -18.55 -21.32 18.76
C GLU A 190 -20.00 -20.98 19.15
N LEU A 191 -20.24 -20.61 20.41
CA LEU A 191 -21.56 -20.13 20.85
C LEU A 191 -21.91 -18.79 20.20
N CYS A 192 -20.95 -17.87 20.07
CA CYS A 192 -21.15 -16.59 19.41
C CYS A 192 -21.52 -16.77 17.93
N ASP A 193 -20.83 -17.66 17.21
CA ASP A 193 -21.16 -18.01 15.81
C ASP A 193 -22.63 -18.46 15.69
N LYS A 194 -23.03 -19.47 16.47
CA LYS A 194 -24.42 -19.97 16.47
C LYS A 194 -25.45 -18.90 16.86
N SER A 195 -25.14 -18.09 17.89
CA SER A 195 -26.05 -17.06 18.37
C SER A 195 -26.31 -15.98 17.32
N MET A 196 -25.34 -15.68 16.45
CA MET A 196 -25.54 -14.73 15.36
C MET A 196 -26.55 -15.26 14.35
N VAL A 197 -26.45 -16.54 13.94
CA VAL A 197 -27.41 -17.15 13.02
C VAL A 197 -28.81 -17.16 13.65
N THR A 198 -28.96 -17.66 14.88
CA THR A 198 -30.26 -17.71 15.57
C THR A 198 -30.90 -16.33 15.72
N LEU A 199 -30.11 -15.30 16.05
CA LEU A 199 -30.62 -13.92 16.14
C LEU A 199 -31.27 -13.45 14.83
N PHE A 200 -30.62 -13.70 13.70
CA PHE A 200 -31.14 -13.28 12.39
C PHE A 200 -32.31 -14.13 11.90
N GLU A 201 -32.39 -15.40 12.32
CA GLU A 201 -33.57 -16.25 12.10
C GLU A 201 -34.78 -15.73 12.88
N ASP A 202 -34.63 -15.44 14.17
CA ASP A 202 -35.69 -14.88 15.02
C ASP A 202 -36.16 -13.50 14.54
N LEU A 203 -35.20 -12.67 14.10
CA LEU A 203 -35.50 -11.37 13.47
C LEU A 203 -36.26 -11.57 12.16
N GLY A 204 -35.81 -12.50 11.30
CA GLY A 204 -36.47 -12.83 10.03
C GLY A 204 -37.93 -13.26 10.23
N HIS A 205 -38.19 -14.11 11.24
CA HIS A 205 -39.54 -14.53 11.60
C HIS A 205 -40.43 -13.37 12.06
N SER A 206 -39.88 -12.44 12.84
CA SER A 206 -40.59 -11.25 13.32
C SER A 206 -40.91 -10.28 12.18
N LEU A 207 -39.98 -10.12 11.23
CA LEU A 207 -40.14 -9.31 10.02
C LEU A 207 -41.17 -9.92 9.06
N TYR A 208 -41.18 -11.24 8.91
CA TYR A 208 -42.22 -11.97 8.19
C TYR A 208 -43.61 -11.69 8.79
N LYS A 209 -43.78 -11.79 10.11
CA LYS A 209 -45.07 -11.54 10.77
C LYS A 209 -45.58 -10.11 10.64
N SER A 210 -44.67 -9.15 10.50
CA SER A 210 -44.98 -7.71 10.42
C SER A 210 -45.13 -7.18 8.99
N GLY A 211 -45.03 -8.03 7.96
CA GLY A 211 -45.16 -7.60 6.58
C GLY A 211 -43.94 -6.88 6.01
N ARG A 212 -42.80 -6.88 6.71
CA ARG A 212 -41.58 -6.19 6.28
C ARG A 212 -40.75 -7.07 5.34
N TRP A 213 -41.26 -7.29 4.13
CA TRP A 213 -40.74 -8.28 3.18
C TRP A 213 -39.28 -8.05 2.78
N SER A 214 -38.92 -6.80 2.47
CA SER A 214 -37.54 -6.45 2.10
C SER A 214 -36.57 -6.84 3.21
N ASP A 215 -36.83 -6.39 4.44
CA ASP A 215 -35.97 -6.66 5.60
C ASP A 215 -35.96 -8.15 5.98
N MET A 216 -37.10 -8.84 5.85
CA MET A 216 -37.20 -10.28 6.06
C MET A 216 -36.25 -11.03 5.12
N ILE A 217 -36.23 -10.69 3.84
CA ILE A 217 -35.31 -11.30 2.85
C ILE A 217 -33.86 -11.03 3.22
N LYS A 218 -33.51 -9.80 3.64
CA LYS A 218 -32.15 -9.46 4.07
C LYS A 218 -31.71 -10.30 5.28
N SER A 219 -32.58 -10.38 6.30
CA SER A 219 -32.31 -11.11 7.54
C SER A 219 -32.24 -12.62 7.32
N HIS A 220 -33.09 -13.15 6.44
CA HIS A 220 -33.18 -14.58 6.16
C HIS A 220 -31.99 -15.11 5.36
N PHE A 221 -31.64 -14.44 4.26
CA PHE A 221 -30.57 -14.93 3.38
C PHE A 221 -29.18 -14.47 3.81
N ARG A 222 -29.04 -13.38 4.56
CA ARG A 222 -27.73 -12.89 5.08
C ARG A 222 -26.68 -12.80 3.98
N LEU A 223 -27.03 -12.16 2.87
CA LEU A 223 -26.12 -11.86 1.75
C LEU A 223 -25.83 -10.36 1.67
N LYS A 224 -24.72 -9.99 1.04
CA LYS A 224 -24.43 -8.61 0.67
C LYS A 224 -25.36 -8.19 -0.45
N LEU A 225 -26.37 -7.40 -0.11
CA LEU A 225 -27.36 -6.88 -1.04
C LEU A 225 -26.98 -5.48 -1.53
N GLY A 226 -27.24 -5.20 -2.80
CA GLY A 226 -27.20 -3.85 -3.37
C GLY A 226 -28.40 -2.99 -2.96
N GLU A 227 -28.41 -1.73 -3.40
CA GLU A 227 -29.36 -0.69 -2.95
C GLU A 227 -30.79 -0.80 -3.52
N GLY A 228 -31.19 -1.95 -4.07
CA GLY A 228 -32.51 -2.13 -4.68
C GLY A 228 -33.67 -2.07 -3.66
N GLN A 229 -34.62 -1.17 -3.88
CA GLN A 229 -35.89 -1.14 -3.15
C GLN A 229 -36.86 -2.18 -3.74
N LEU A 230 -37.65 -2.82 -2.87
CA LEU A 230 -38.67 -3.77 -3.29
C LEU A 230 -39.72 -3.05 -4.15
N TYR A 231 -40.07 -3.61 -5.31
CA TYR A 231 -41.09 -3.01 -6.17
C TYR A 231 -42.44 -2.94 -5.45
N PRO A 232 -43.16 -1.79 -5.52
CA PRO A 232 -44.46 -1.63 -4.87
C PRO A 232 -45.47 -2.72 -5.27
N GLU A 233 -45.47 -3.13 -6.54
CA GLU A 233 -46.36 -4.15 -7.08
C GLU A 233 -46.05 -5.55 -6.52
N VAL A 234 -44.77 -5.84 -6.28
CA VAL A 234 -44.35 -7.09 -5.62
C VAL A 234 -44.73 -7.06 -4.15
N ALA A 235 -44.54 -5.93 -3.45
CA ALA A 235 -44.94 -5.78 -2.06
C ALA A 235 -46.45 -5.97 -1.87
N GLN A 236 -47.27 -5.32 -2.70
CA GLN A 236 -48.72 -5.46 -2.68
C GLN A 236 -49.15 -6.92 -2.93
N LEU A 237 -48.51 -7.59 -3.90
CA LEU A 237 -48.80 -8.99 -4.19
C LEU A 237 -48.51 -9.90 -2.98
N LEU A 238 -47.38 -9.68 -2.29
CA LEU A 238 -47.04 -10.45 -1.09
C LEU A 238 -48.02 -10.19 0.06
N ASP A 239 -48.48 -8.94 0.25
CA ASP A 239 -49.48 -8.58 1.26
C ASP A 239 -50.83 -9.25 0.99
N GLU A 240 -51.31 -9.19 -0.25
CA GLU A 240 -52.57 -9.81 -0.68
C GLU A 240 -52.55 -11.33 -0.51
N ASP A 241 -51.45 -11.97 -0.91
CA ASP A 241 -51.28 -13.42 -0.82
C ASP A 241 -51.14 -13.88 0.65
N CYS A 242 -50.52 -13.06 1.50
CA CYS A 242 -50.41 -13.35 2.93
C CYS A 242 -51.77 -13.44 3.63
N ASN A 243 -52.76 -12.67 3.19
CA ASN A 243 -54.12 -12.69 3.73
C ASN A 243 -54.89 -13.99 3.45
N LEU A 244 -54.42 -14.84 2.52
CA LEU A 244 -55.06 -16.10 2.13
C LEU A 244 -54.78 -17.26 3.13
N GLN A 245 -53.99 -17.02 4.19
CA GLN A 245 -53.68 -17.89 5.35
C GLN A 245 -53.05 -19.28 5.09
N VAL A 246 -53.14 -19.87 3.89
CA VAL A 246 -52.51 -21.17 3.55
C VAL A 246 -51.40 -20.98 2.52
N GLU A 247 -50.16 -21.33 2.91
CA GLU A 247 -48.95 -21.43 2.07
C GLU A 247 -48.70 -20.29 1.07
N ASN A 248 -48.73 -19.05 1.56
CA ASN A 248 -48.47 -17.85 0.76
C ASN A 248 -47.02 -17.72 0.26
N LEU A 249 -46.83 -16.89 -0.78
CA LEU A 249 -45.54 -16.60 -1.42
C LEU A 249 -44.47 -16.13 -0.42
N ALA A 250 -44.79 -15.23 0.51
CA ALA A 250 -43.83 -14.74 1.51
C ALA A 250 -43.32 -15.88 2.42
N LYS A 251 -44.19 -16.82 2.78
CA LYS A 251 -43.84 -18.01 3.58
C LYS A 251 -42.97 -18.97 2.78
N ARG A 252 -43.22 -19.13 1.47
CA ARG A 252 -42.40 -19.95 0.58
C ARG A 252 -40.99 -19.35 0.44
N ILE A 253 -40.87 -18.02 0.30
CA ILE A 253 -39.58 -17.31 0.34
C ILE A 253 -38.85 -17.58 1.66
N TYR A 254 -39.51 -17.33 2.80
CA TYR A 254 -38.91 -17.51 4.13
C TYR A 254 -38.51 -18.96 4.44
N LYS A 255 -39.20 -19.95 3.87
CA LYS A 255 -38.84 -21.38 4.04
C LYS A 255 -37.72 -21.85 3.12
N THR A 256 -37.38 -21.09 2.08
CA THR A 256 -36.35 -21.51 1.13
C THR A 256 -34.97 -21.36 1.76
N SER A 257 -34.13 -22.39 1.66
CA SER A 257 -32.78 -22.35 2.25
C SER A 257 -31.87 -21.38 1.52
N LYS A 258 -30.87 -20.84 2.23
CA LYS A 258 -29.82 -20.01 1.65
C LYS A 258 -29.05 -20.73 0.54
N GLN A 259 -28.75 -22.03 0.73
CA GLN A 259 -28.12 -22.87 -0.30
C GLN A 259 -28.89 -22.84 -1.63
N THR A 260 -30.22 -22.95 -1.59
CA THR A 260 -31.05 -22.95 -2.81
C THR A 260 -30.87 -21.68 -3.62
N LEU A 261 -30.84 -20.51 -2.94
CA LEU A 261 -30.60 -19.23 -3.59
C LEU A 261 -29.17 -19.14 -4.16
N VAL A 262 -28.17 -19.59 -3.39
CA VAL A 262 -26.77 -19.59 -3.81
C VAL A 262 -26.56 -20.46 -5.05
N ASP A 263 -27.20 -21.64 -5.12
CA ASP A 263 -27.16 -22.49 -6.30
C ASP A 263 -27.71 -21.74 -7.51
N GLN A 264 -28.85 -21.04 -7.38
CA GLN A 264 -29.41 -20.25 -8.47
C GLN A 264 -28.48 -19.12 -8.94
N LEU A 265 -27.74 -18.50 -8.02
CA LEU A 265 -26.75 -17.46 -8.36
C LEU A 265 -25.54 -18.05 -9.11
N LEU A 266 -25.05 -19.23 -8.71
CA LEU A 266 -23.92 -19.91 -9.35
C LEU A 266 -24.22 -20.37 -10.78
N HIS A 267 -25.45 -20.83 -11.04
CA HIS A 267 -25.85 -21.33 -12.36
C HIS A 267 -25.97 -20.23 -13.43
N ARG A 268 -25.96 -18.95 -13.05
CA ARG A 268 -26.05 -17.85 -14.02
C ARG A 268 -24.68 -17.62 -14.67
N SER A 269 -24.68 -17.53 -15.99
CA SER A 269 -23.48 -17.27 -16.80
C SER A 269 -22.96 -15.84 -16.66
N ARG A 270 -23.78 -14.92 -16.16
CA ARG A 270 -23.43 -13.51 -15.91
C ARG A 270 -23.74 -13.15 -14.45
N LYS A 271 -22.94 -12.25 -13.88
CA LYS A 271 -23.19 -11.69 -12.54
C LYS A 271 -24.53 -10.96 -12.55
N VAL A 272 -25.45 -11.41 -11.71
CA VAL A 272 -26.77 -10.80 -11.52
C VAL A 272 -26.67 -9.86 -10.31
N PRO A 273 -27.21 -8.63 -10.36
CA PRO A 273 -27.30 -7.77 -9.18
C PRO A 273 -28.03 -8.49 -8.05
N ILE A 274 -27.45 -8.55 -6.85
CA ILE A 274 -28.08 -9.23 -5.71
C ILE A 274 -28.87 -8.19 -4.93
N ASN A 275 -30.18 -8.12 -5.16
CA ASN A 275 -31.10 -7.25 -4.43
C ASN A 275 -32.39 -8.02 -4.12
N VAL A 276 -33.30 -7.39 -3.38
CA VAL A 276 -34.53 -8.07 -2.94
C VAL A 276 -35.42 -8.53 -4.11
N ASN A 277 -35.49 -7.76 -5.20
CA ASN A 277 -36.31 -8.12 -6.37
C ASN A 277 -35.68 -9.28 -7.14
N THR A 278 -34.37 -9.23 -7.40
CA THR A 278 -33.68 -10.31 -8.12
C THR A 278 -33.68 -11.61 -7.34
N ILE A 279 -33.57 -11.57 -6.01
CA ILE A 279 -33.76 -12.75 -5.16
C ILE A 279 -35.15 -13.35 -5.36
N ILE A 280 -36.22 -12.55 -5.23
CA ILE A 280 -37.59 -13.07 -5.41
C ILE A 280 -37.77 -13.63 -6.82
N ALA A 281 -37.22 -12.97 -7.84
CA ALA A 281 -37.26 -13.44 -9.22
C ALA A 281 -36.55 -14.78 -9.41
N LEU A 282 -35.32 -14.94 -8.88
CA LEU A 282 -34.57 -16.20 -8.92
C LEU A 282 -35.30 -17.34 -8.22
N LEU A 283 -35.92 -17.06 -7.07
CA LEU A 283 -36.71 -18.05 -6.35
C LEU A 283 -38.02 -18.36 -7.08
N ASN A 284 -38.63 -17.39 -7.74
CA ASN A 284 -39.81 -17.63 -8.56
C ASN A 284 -39.48 -18.48 -9.79
N ASP A 285 -38.35 -18.22 -10.44
CA ASP A 285 -37.87 -18.99 -11.59
C ASP A 285 -37.57 -20.45 -11.26
N SER A 286 -37.17 -20.76 -10.03
CA SER A 286 -36.65 -22.07 -9.65
C SER A 286 -37.53 -22.87 -8.69
N GLN A 287 -38.30 -22.20 -7.82
CA GLN A 287 -39.09 -22.83 -6.75
C GLN A 287 -40.58 -22.53 -6.86
N PHE A 288 -40.95 -21.28 -7.20
CA PHE A 288 -42.33 -20.84 -7.02
C PHE A 288 -43.22 -20.93 -8.26
N HIS A 289 -42.68 -20.53 -9.41
CA HIS A 289 -43.33 -20.46 -10.71
C HIS A 289 -44.68 -19.72 -10.71
N ASP A 290 -44.81 -18.64 -9.94
CA ASP A 290 -46.00 -17.80 -9.91
C ASP A 290 -46.03 -16.86 -11.12
N SER A 291 -47.10 -16.96 -11.92
CA SER A 291 -47.25 -16.20 -13.16
C SER A 291 -47.38 -14.69 -12.94
N ARG A 292 -47.89 -14.26 -11.77
CA ARG A 292 -48.05 -12.84 -11.42
C ARG A 292 -46.68 -12.21 -11.19
N LEU A 293 -45.81 -12.87 -10.43
CA LEU A 293 -44.42 -12.45 -10.24
C LEU A 293 -43.64 -12.45 -11.56
N SER A 294 -43.78 -13.49 -12.38
CA SER A 294 -43.13 -13.57 -13.69
C SER A 294 -43.53 -12.41 -14.61
N ALA A 295 -44.80 -11.98 -14.58
CA ALA A 295 -45.26 -10.84 -15.37
C ALA A 295 -44.58 -9.54 -14.92
N ILE A 296 -44.56 -9.26 -13.61
CA ILE A 296 -43.95 -8.05 -13.04
C ILE A 296 -42.45 -7.99 -13.38
N PHE A 297 -41.73 -9.09 -13.16
CA PHE A 297 -40.28 -9.12 -13.37
C PHE A 297 -39.87 -9.05 -14.84
N LYS A 298 -40.72 -9.55 -15.75
CA LYS A 298 -40.51 -9.42 -17.20
C LYS A 298 -40.75 -7.99 -17.68
N GLU A 299 -41.77 -7.32 -17.15
CA GLU A 299 -42.07 -5.93 -17.49
C GLU A 299 -40.97 -4.97 -17.00
N ARG A 300 -40.47 -5.19 -15.78
CA ARG A 300 -39.42 -4.39 -15.15
C ARG A 300 -38.00 -4.75 -15.59
N ASP A 301 -37.84 -5.84 -16.34
CA ASP A 301 -36.53 -6.42 -16.71
C ASP A 301 -35.59 -6.57 -15.49
N VAL A 302 -36.08 -7.29 -14.46
CA VAL A 302 -35.49 -7.32 -13.11
C VAL A 302 -34.00 -7.68 -13.06
N TYR A 303 -33.51 -8.46 -14.03
CA TYR A 303 -32.11 -8.88 -14.09
C TYR A 303 -31.17 -7.80 -14.65
N ASN A 304 -31.73 -6.79 -15.31
CA ASN A 304 -31.02 -5.59 -15.74
C ASN A 304 -31.28 -4.39 -14.82
N ASP A 305 -32.35 -4.41 -14.02
CA ASP A 305 -32.63 -3.35 -13.04
C ASP A 305 -31.63 -3.37 -11.88
N GLY A 306 -30.99 -2.22 -11.63
CA GLY A 306 -29.89 -2.09 -10.68
C GLY A 306 -28.56 -2.71 -11.15
N ARG A 307 -28.46 -3.07 -12.43
CA ARG A 307 -27.17 -3.34 -13.07
C ARG A 307 -26.48 -1.98 -13.20
N GLU A 308 -25.57 -1.66 -12.29
CA GLU A 308 -24.50 -0.71 -12.64
C GLU A 308 -23.92 -1.22 -13.95
N GLU A 309 -23.84 -0.36 -14.97
CA GLU A 309 -23.09 -0.67 -16.18
C GLU A 309 -21.73 -1.15 -15.72
N SER A 310 -21.57 -2.46 -15.70
CA SER A 310 -20.32 -3.07 -15.32
C SER A 310 -19.42 -2.58 -16.43
N LEU A 311 -18.45 -1.73 -16.10
CA LEU A 311 -17.37 -1.28 -17.00
C LEU A 311 -16.65 -2.46 -17.71
N GLY A 312 -17.01 -3.71 -17.43
CA GLY A 312 -16.55 -4.92 -18.10
C GLY A 312 -17.33 -5.38 -19.34
N GLU A 313 -18.51 -4.83 -19.69
CA GLU A 313 -19.21 -5.25 -20.94
C GLU A 313 -18.93 -4.35 -22.16
N SER A 314 -18.45 -3.12 -21.98
CA SER A 314 -17.89 -2.28 -23.05
C SER A 314 -16.37 -2.17 -22.87
N TRP A 315 -15.61 -3.01 -23.57
CA TRP A 315 -14.16 -2.84 -23.68
C TRP A 315 -13.84 -1.67 -24.63
N HIS A 316 -14.31 -0.47 -24.28
CA HIS A 316 -13.63 0.76 -24.63
C HIS A 316 -12.71 1.07 -23.47
N TYR A 317 -11.47 0.57 -23.56
CA TYR A 317 -10.40 1.02 -22.68
C TYR A 317 -10.12 2.49 -22.97
N GLU A 318 -10.91 3.39 -22.39
CA GLU A 318 -10.49 4.78 -22.27
C GLU A 318 -9.37 4.82 -21.23
N MET A 319 -8.14 4.97 -21.72
CA MET A 319 -6.97 5.17 -20.88
C MET A 319 -7.14 6.48 -20.11
N LYS A 320 -7.39 6.40 -18.80
CA LYS A 320 -7.35 7.58 -17.93
C LYS A 320 -5.91 8.04 -17.73
N PRO A 321 -5.63 9.35 -17.73
CA PRO A 321 -4.28 9.85 -17.46
C PRO A 321 -3.85 9.52 -16.03
N LEU A 322 -2.56 9.22 -15.85
CA LEU A 322 -1.99 9.01 -14.53
C LEU A 322 -1.88 10.34 -13.77
N ILE A 323 -2.12 10.31 -12.46
CA ILE A 323 -1.96 11.46 -11.57
C ILE A 323 -0.49 11.56 -11.17
N ARG A 324 0.13 12.72 -11.39
CA ARG A 324 1.52 13.00 -11.00
C ARG A 324 1.60 13.41 -9.53
N HIS A 325 2.58 12.83 -8.83
CA HIS A 325 2.95 13.19 -7.47
C HIS A 325 4.43 13.54 -7.44
N ASN A 326 4.74 14.77 -7.01
CA ASN A 326 6.12 15.22 -6.82
C ASN A 326 6.66 14.66 -5.50
N VAL A 327 7.92 14.24 -5.49
CA VAL A 327 8.62 13.82 -4.25
C VAL A 327 9.89 14.64 -3.99
N PHE A 328 10.32 15.43 -4.97
CA PHE A 328 11.38 16.41 -4.85
C PHE A 328 11.35 17.38 -6.04
N GLN A 329 11.67 18.63 -5.80
CA GLN A 329 11.91 19.62 -6.85
C GLN A 329 12.95 20.64 -6.43
N MET A 330 13.59 21.27 -7.41
CA MET A 330 14.57 22.31 -7.13
C MET A 330 14.74 23.26 -8.32
N CYS A 331 14.98 24.53 -8.03
CA CYS A 331 15.57 25.49 -8.96
C CYS A 331 16.70 26.22 -8.23
N THR A 332 17.93 26.12 -8.72
CA THR A 332 19.10 26.64 -8.00
C THR A 332 20.22 27.02 -8.96
N LYS A 333 21.10 27.92 -8.52
CA LYS A 333 22.31 28.27 -9.27
C LYS A 333 23.43 27.29 -8.91
N VAL A 334 24.11 26.77 -9.91
CA VAL A 334 25.34 25.99 -9.77
C VAL A 334 26.51 26.96 -9.84
N ASP A 335 27.32 27.01 -8.79
CA ASP A 335 28.32 28.07 -8.60
C ASP A 335 29.78 27.61 -8.78
N GLY A 336 30.02 26.30 -8.90
CA GLY A 336 31.36 25.74 -9.07
C GLY A 336 32.24 25.85 -7.81
N SER A 337 31.68 26.26 -6.66
CA SER A 337 32.41 26.49 -5.40
C SER A 337 33.19 25.28 -4.88
N ARG A 338 32.86 24.06 -5.35
CA ARG A 338 33.47 22.80 -4.90
C ARG A 338 34.33 22.11 -5.94
N LEU A 339 34.58 22.75 -7.08
CA LEU A 339 35.48 22.23 -8.10
C LEU A 339 36.93 22.19 -7.60
N LYS A 340 37.65 21.11 -7.93
CA LYS A 340 38.98 20.79 -7.36
C LYS A 340 40.14 21.67 -7.84
N GLU A 341 39.89 22.63 -8.73
CA GLU A 341 40.93 23.49 -9.30
C GLU A 341 40.72 24.93 -8.83
N GLY A 342 41.73 25.50 -8.16
CA GLY A 342 41.68 26.78 -7.42
C GLY A 342 41.58 28.04 -8.29
N THR A 343 40.70 28.06 -9.28
CA THR A 343 40.38 29.25 -10.09
C THR A 343 38.86 29.34 -10.24
N SER A 344 38.31 30.56 -10.31
CA SER A 344 36.89 30.79 -10.65
C SER A 344 36.57 30.07 -11.96
N ALA A 345 35.87 28.94 -11.89
CA ALA A 345 35.42 28.21 -13.06
C ALA A 345 34.47 29.09 -13.90
N SER A 346 34.63 29.04 -15.21
CA SER A 346 33.71 29.72 -16.14
C SER A 346 32.33 29.06 -16.12
N ALA A 347 31.28 29.81 -16.47
CA ALA A 347 29.93 29.27 -16.60
C ALA A 347 29.87 28.07 -17.57
N SER A 348 30.70 28.08 -18.62
CA SER A 348 30.82 26.98 -19.59
C SER A 348 31.41 25.72 -18.97
N GLU A 349 32.44 25.84 -18.12
CA GLU A 349 33.02 24.68 -17.40
C GLU A 349 32.05 24.11 -16.37
N ILE A 350 31.35 24.98 -15.62
CA ILE A 350 30.34 24.58 -14.64
C ILE A 350 29.17 23.87 -15.35
N PHE A 351 28.68 24.45 -16.46
CA PHE A 351 27.64 23.85 -17.29
C PHE A 351 28.07 22.47 -17.80
N GLN A 352 29.28 22.35 -18.34
CA GLN A 352 29.77 21.09 -18.89
C GLN A 352 29.85 20.00 -17.81
N GLN A 353 30.42 20.32 -16.65
CA GLN A 353 30.54 19.34 -15.56
C GLN A 353 29.18 18.95 -14.98
N ALA A 354 28.24 19.89 -14.87
CA ALA A 354 26.88 19.59 -14.44
C ALA A 354 26.14 18.72 -15.48
N ALA A 355 26.27 19.02 -16.77
CA ALA A 355 25.71 18.24 -17.86
C ALA A 355 26.26 16.81 -17.86
N ASP A 356 27.57 16.65 -17.71
CA ASP A 356 28.24 15.35 -17.61
C ASP A 356 27.79 14.57 -16.36
N GLY A 357 27.58 15.26 -15.24
CA GLY A 357 27.04 14.67 -14.01
C GLY A 357 25.61 14.13 -14.18
N ILE A 358 24.75 14.89 -14.86
CA ILE A 358 23.39 14.44 -15.23
C ILE A 358 23.48 13.23 -16.15
N TYR A 359 24.24 13.32 -17.23
CA TYR A 359 24.31 12.26 -18.24
C TYR A 359 24.92 10.97 -17.69
N SER A 360 25.99 11.06 -16.91
CA SER A 360 26.64 9.90 -16.28
C SER A 360 25.70 9.14 -15.34
N TRP A 361 24.81 9.85 -14.64
CA TRP A 361 23.78 9.21 -13.82
C TRP A 361 22.79 8.42 -14.67
N ILE A 362 22.38 8.95 -15.82
CA ILE A 362 21.48 8.25 -16.76
C ILE A 362 22.17 7.01 -17.32
N VAL A 363 23.42 7.13 -17.77
CA VAL A 363 24.22 6.00 -18.28
C VAL A 363 24.34 4.92 -17.21
N GLY A 364 24.65 5.28 -15.97
CA GLY A 364 24.73 4.33 -14.86
C GLY A 364 23.39 3.66 -14.53
N LYS A 365 22.27 4.39 -14.64
CA LYS A 365 20.94 3.89 -14.27
C LYS A 365 20.25 3.10 -15.39
N TYR A 366 20.38 3.52 -16.65
CA TYR A 366 19.63 3.00 -17.79
C TYR A 366 20.53 2.35 -18.86
N GLY A 367 21.85 2.54 -18.83
CA GLY A 367 22.75 2.08 -19.90
C GLY A 367 22.77 0.57 -20.12
N VAL A 368 22.51 -0.24 -19.09
CA VAL A 368 22.39 -1.71 -19.24
C VAL A 368 21.18 -2.10 -20.11
N LEU A 369 20.10 -1.32 -20.05
CA LEU A 369 18.91 -1.53 -20.86
C LEU A 369 19.12 -1.07 -22.31
N PHE A 370 19.82 0.06 -22.49
CA PHE A 370 20.05 0.69 -23.78
C PHE A 370 21.48 0.46 -24.29
N LYS A 371 21.74 -0.72 -24.88
CA LYS A 371 23.09 -1.14 -25.32
C LYS A 371 23.82 -0.17 -26.28
N GLY A 372 23.09 0.70 -26.98
CA GLY A 372 23.64 1.71 -27.89
C GLY A 372 23.85 3.09 -27.26
N MET A 373 23.59 3.26 -25.96
CA MET A 373 23.68 4.56 -25.30
C MET A 373 25.13 5.07 -25.30
N PRO A 374 25.40 6.28 -25.83
CA PRO A 374 26.73 6.88 -25.79
C PRO A 374 27.25 7.01 -24.36
N GLN A 375 28.56 6.90 -24.18
CA GLN A 375 29.20 7.11 -22.87
C GLN A 375 29.52 8.58 -22.59
N LYS A 376 29.60 9.40 -23.64
CA LYS A 376 29.81 10.84 -23.54
C LYS A 376 28.48 11.58 -23.66
N THR A 377 28.39 12.70 -22.96
CA THR A 377 27.22 13.59 -22.98
C THR A 377 26.86 13.97 -24.41
N SER A 378 25.63 13.64 -24.79
CA SER A 378 25.11 13.80 -26.14
C SER A 378 23.58 13.80 -26.11
N THR A 379 22.96 14.31 -27.17
CA THR A 379 21.52 14.14 -27.38
C THR A 379 21.23 12.66 -27.61
N TYR A 380 20.28 12.10 -26.86
CA TYR A 380 19.96 10.68 -26.89
C TYR A 380 18.51 10.45 -26.49
N HIS A 381 17.72 9.82 -27.37
CA HIS A 381 16.34 9.43 -27.12
C HIS A 381 16.19 7.93 -27.33
N ALA A 382 15.55 7.24 -26.38
CA ALA A 382 15.20 5.84 -26.53
C ALA A 382 14.03 5.44 -25.63
N ASP A 383 13.23 4.51 -26.14
CA ASP A 383 12.08 3.93 -25.47
C ASP A 383 12.13 2.41 -25.61
N ILE A 384 11.98 1.70 -24.49
CA ILE A 384 11.78 0.24 -24.44
C ILE A 384 10.68 -0.04 -23.43
N LEU A 385 9.50 -0.45 -23.92
CA LEU A 385 8.32 -0.73 -23.10
C LEU A 385 8.01 0.45 -22.16
N ALA A 386 8.16 0.27 -20.84
CA ALA A 386 7.89 1.28 -19.84
C ALA A 386 9.14 2.06 -19.37
N TYR A 387 10.28 1.86 -20.04
CA TYR A 387 11.51 2.61 -19.82
C TYR A 387 11.67 3.66 -20.92
N HIS A 388 11.91 4.90 -20.51
CA HIS A 388 12.07 6.04 -21.41
C HIS A 388 13.27 6.86 -20.98
N VAL A 389 14.09 7.28 -21.94
CA VAL A 389 15.18 8.23 -21.74
C VAL A 389 15.15 9.24 -22.89
N ALA A 390 15.01 10.52 -22.56
CA ALA A 390 15.17 11.63 -23.50
C ALA A 390 16.16 12.64 -22.93
N VAL A 391 17.27 12.86 -23.64
CA VAL A 391 18.25 13.92 -23.35
C VAL A 391 18.39 14.80 -24.58
N ASN A 392 18.15 16.09 -24.43
CA ASN A 392 18.45 17.12 -25.42
C ASN A 392 19.66 17.90 -24.91
N TYR A 393 20.81 17.76 -25.56
CA TYR A 393 22.04 18.45 -25.18
C TYR A 393 22.48 19.38 -26.30
N ASP A 394 22.44 20.68 -26.03
CA ASP A 394 22.86 21.75 -26.92
C ASP A 394 24.03 22.52 -26.29
N PRO A 395 25.28 22.09 -26.55
CA PRO A 395 26.45 22.77 -26.02
C PRO A 395 26.65 24.18 -26.61
N ALA A 396 26.14 24.45 -27.82
CA ALA A 396 26.31 25.75 -28.47
C ALA A 396 25.47 26.83 -27.77
N ASN A 397 24.22 26.50 -27.42
CA ASN A 397 23.35 27.37 -26.63
C ASN A 397 23.47 27.15 -25.11
N ARG A 398 24.38 26.26 -24.68
CA ARG A 398 24.62 25.90 -23.27
C ARG A 398 23.33 25.52 -22.54
N ARG A 399 22.61 24.56 -23.12
CA ARG A 399 21.34 24.02 -22.62
C ARG A 399 21.35 22.50 -22.60
N LEU A 400 20.78 21.93 -21.55
CA LEU A 400 20.48 20.50 -21.45
C LEU A 400 19.11 20.31 -20.83
N ASN A 401 18.28 19.50 -21.48
CA ASN A 401 17.02 19.03 -20.92
C ASN A 401 17.03 17.49 -20.86
N MET A 402 16.58 16.93 -19.76
CA MET A 402 16.50 15.49 -19.54
C MET A 402 15.16 15.09 -18.95
N HIS A 403 14.61 13.99 -19.47
CA HIS A 403 13.40 13.35 -18.98
C HIS A 403 13.56 11.84 -19.04
N VAL A 404 13.37 11.15 -17.91
CA VAL A 404 13.45 9.69 -17.82
C VAL A 404 12.24 9.10 -17.12
N ARG A 405 11.81 7.90 -17.52
CA ARG A 405 10.68 7.15 -16.90
C ARG A 405 11.03 5.68 -16.72
N HIS A 406 10.51 5.05 -15.67
CA HIS A 406 10.55 3.60 -15.46
C HIS A 406 9.39 3.13 -14.57
N MET A 407 8.99 1.85 -14.69
CA MET A 407 8.00 1.27 -13.78
C MET A 407 8.55 1.13 -12.36
N ASP A 408 7.67 1.32 -11.38
CA ASP A 408 7.89 0.85 -10.02
C ASP A 408 7.73 -0.67 -9.99
N MET A 409 8.72 -1.39 -9.46
CA MET A 409 8.71 -2.85 -9.41
C MET A 409 7.98 -3.39 -8.17
N GLU A 410 7.69 -2.53 -7.19
CA GLU A 410 7.04 -2.88 -5.93
C GLU A 410 5.55 -2.44 -5.92
N VAL A 411 5.23 -1.34 -6.61
CA VAL A 411 3.88 -0.77 -6.63
C VAL A 411 3.26 -0.83 -8.03
N GLY A 412 2.31 -1.74 -8.22
CA GLY A 412 1.60 -1.94 -9.49
C GLY A 412 0.91 -0.66 -10.00
N GLY A 413 1.14 -0.36 -11.29
CA GLY A 413 0.57 0.79 -12.00
C GLY A 413 1.34 2.11 -11.80
N ARG A 414 2.36 2.15 -10.94
CA ARG A 414 3.15 3.36 -10.69
C ARG A 414 4.33 3.47 -11.65
N ILE A 415 4.55 4.67 -12.19
CA ILE A 415 5.67 5.01 -13.07
C ILE A 415 6.49 6.12 -12.41
N TRP A 416 7.76 5.86 -12.13
CA TRP A 416 8.70 6.87 -11.67
C TRP A 416 9.21 7.71 -12.82
N TYR A 417 9.33 9.01 -12.59
CA TYR A 417 9.95 9.95 -13.52
C TYR A 417 10.98 10.86 -12.84
N SER A 418 12.00 11.25 -13.59
CA SER A 418 12.96 12.28 -13.18
C SER A 418 13.22 13.23 -14.34
N GLU A 419 13.29 14.52 -14.06
CA GLU A 419 13.43 15.58 -15.05
C GLU A 419 14.54 16.55 -14.59
N ALA A 420 15.37 17.00 -15.53
CA ALA A 420 16.37 18.03 -15.28
C ALA A 420 16.37 19.06 -16.41
N GLY A 421 16.50 20.34 -16.05
CA GLY A 421 16.79 21.43 -16.97
C GLY A 421 18.06 22.12 -16.50
N LEU A 422 19.01 22.33 -17.40
CA LEU A 422 20.28 22.98 -17.12
C LEU A 422 20.52 24.02 -18.21
N GLU A 423 20.67 25.28 -17.83
CA GLU A 423 20.91 26.36 -18.79
C GLU A 423 21.85 27.43 -18.23
N VAL A 424 22.54 28.14 -19.12
CA VAL A 424 23.32 29.33 -18.75
C VAL A 424 22.50 30.58 -19.02
N SER A 425 22.26 31.37 -17.99
CA SER A 425 21.51 32.62 -18.06
C SER A 425 22.29 33.69 -18.84
N ARG A 426 21.62 34.79 -19.19
CA ARG A 426 22.26 35.96 -19.83
C ARG A 426 23.32 36.63 -18.93
N GLN A 427 23.26 36.38 -17.62
CA GLN A 427 24.20 36.91 -16.64
C GLN A 427 25.37 35.93 -16.37
N GLU A 428 25.56 34.92 -17.24
CA GLU A 428 26.59 33.89 -17.10
C GLU A 428 26.42 33.06 -15.80
N GLU A 429 25.16 32.81 -15.41
CA GLU A 429 24.84 31.96 -14.27
C GLU A 429 24.31 30.62 -14.74
N VAL A 430 24.82 29.53 -14.18
CA VAL A 430 24.34 28.18 -14.51
C VAL A 430 23.14 27.85 -13.64
N ILE A 431 21.96 27.74 -14.24
CA ILE A 431 20.70 27.45 -13.54
C ILE A 431 20.38 25.97 -13.72
N LEU A 432 20.22 25.27 -12.61
CA LEU A 432 19.79 23.88 -12.55
C LEU A 432 18.36 23.82 -12.00
N LYS A 433 17.48 23.21 -12.78
CA LYS A 433 16.11 22.88 -12.41
C LYS A 433 15.97 21.36 -12.34
N VAL A 434 15.28 20.85 -11.32
CA VAL A 434 15.15 19.41 -11.03
C VAL A 434 13.72 19.09 -10.62
N CYS A 435 13.18 18.00 -11.14
CA CYS A 435 11.94 17.41 -10.65
C CYS A 435 12.11 15.89 -10.54
N ASN A 436 11.58 15.30 -9.46
CA ASN A 436 11.51 13.86 -9.30
C ASN A 436 10.16 13.49 -8.69
N GLY A 437 9.53 12.46 -9.22
CA GLY A 437 8.18 12.09 -8.85
C GLY A 437 7.76 10.75 -9.41
N TYR A 438 6.51 10.41 -9.15
CA TYR A 438 5.87 9.25 -9.76
C TYR A 438 4.48 9.61 -10.27
N ALA A 439 3.97 8.82 -11.21
CA ALA A 439 2.62 8.93 -11.72
C ALA A 439 1.89 7.60 -11.49
N GLN A 440 0.63 7.62 -11.05
CA GLN A 440 -0.15 6.41 -10.79
C GLN A 440 -1.65 6.60 -11.11
N PRO A 441 -2.42 5.51 -11.30
CA PRO A 441 -3.86 5.60 -11.49
C PRO A 441 -4.58 6.09 -10.24
N GLU A 442 -5.72 6.74 -10.41
CA GLU A 442 -6.64 7.03 -9.32
C GLU A 442 -7.16 5.70 -8.74
N ARG A 443 -7.10 5.53 -7.40
CA ARG A 443 -7.59 4.34 -6.71
C ARG A 443 -8.81 4.72 -5.85
N GLU A 444 -9.98 4.16 -6.16
CA GLU A 444 -11.26 4.48 -5.48
C GLU A 444 -11.34 4.03 -4.01
N HIS A 445 -10.41 3.19 -3.55
CA HIS A 445 -10.35 2.72 -2.17
C HIS A 445 -8.95 2.96 -1.60
N THR A 446 -8.84 3.85 -0.61
CA THR A 446 -7.67 4.08 0.24
C THR A 446 -7.44 2.88 1.17
N ILE A 447 -7.18 1.70 0.59
CA ILE A 447 -6.37 0.71 1.30
C ILE A 447 -5.01 1.39 1.48
N GLN A 448 -4.62 1.66 2.72
CA GLN A 448 -3.32 2.24 3.05
C GLN A 448 -2.21 1.51 2.27
N ASP A 449 -1.75 2.18 1.20
CA ASP A 449 -0.85 1.63 0.19
C ASP A 449 0.41 1.08 0.88
N PRO A 450 0.98 -0.06 0.44
CA PRO A 450 2.28 -0.57 0.90
C PRO A 450 3.45 0.40 0.66
N GLY A 451 3.32 1.33 -0.30
CA GLY A 451 4.37 2.25 -0.68
C GLY A 451 4.23 3.65 -0.08
N VAL A 452 4.54 3.81 1.22
CA VAL A 452 4.85 5.14 1.77
C VAL A 452 5.98 5.70 0.94
N THR A 453 5.69 6.70 0.11
CA THR A 453 6.68 7.19 -0.85
C THR A 453 7.38 8.38 -0.24
N PHE A 454 8.69 8.23 -0.05
CA PHE A 454 9.51 9.18 0.68
C PHE A 454 9.97 10.33 -0.22
N PHE A 455 10.17 11.49 0.41
CA PHE A 455 10.95 12.59 -0.17
C PHE A 455 12.28 12.09 -0.74
N SER A 456 12.51 12.28 -2.04
CA SER A 456 13.62 11.64 -2.75
C SER A 456 14.12 12.50 -3.90
N TYR A 457 15.33 13.04 -3.78
CA TYR A 457 16.02 13.73 -4.86
C TYR A 457 16.81 12.73 -5.73
N PRO A 458 16.96 13.01 -7.03
CA PRO A 458 17.66 12.12 -7.94
C PRO A 458 19.18 12.13 -7.70
N GLY A 459 19.84 11.03 -8.04
CA GLY A 459 21.27 10.84 -7.76
C GLY A 459 22.18 11.90 -8.40
N TYR A 460 21.84 12.38 -9.61
CA TYR A 460 22.62 13.44 -10.26
C TYR A 460 22.59 14.77 -9.49
N TYR A 461 21.46 15.13 -8.86
CA TYR A 461 21.35 16.35 -8.08
C TYR A 461 22.33 16.30 -6.90
N LYS A 462 22.35 15.17 -6.18
CA LYS A 462 23.32 14.93 -5.11
C LYS A 462 24.75 15.09 -5.59
N THR A 463 25.10 14.50 -6.73
CA THR A 463 26.44 14.60 -7.33
C THR A 463 26.83 16.04 -7.64
N ILE A 464 25.93 16.84 -8.24
CA ILE A 464 26.19 18.25 -8.55
C ILE A 464 26.40 19.05 -7.26
N VAL A 465 25.51 18.90 -6.29
CA VAL A 465 25.58 19.62 -5.01
C VAL A 465 26.84 19.27 -4.23
N ASP A 466 27.23 17.99 -4.22
CA ASP A 466 28.37 17.52 -3.44
C ASP A 466 29.71 17.87 -4.12
N ASN A 467 29.81 17.78 -5.46
CA ASN A 467 31.08 17.88 -6.19
C ASN A 467 31.30 19.18 -6.96
N ILE A 468 30.24 19.90 -7.32
CA ILE A 468 30.31 21.15 -8.11
C ILE A 468 29.97 22.34 -7.23
N GLY A 469 28.90 22.23 -6.43
CA GLY A 469 28.42 23.30 -5.54
C GLY A 469 27.18 24.01 -6.09
N ILE A 470 26.35 24.50 -5.17
CA ILE A 470 25.13 25.25 -5.47
C ILE A 470 24.96 26.43 -4.50
N VAL A 471 24.22 27.44 -4.94
CA VAL A 471 23.84 28.61 -4.15
C VAL A 471 22.34 28.89 -4.34
N ASN A 472 21.63 29.13 -3.24
CA ASN A 472 20.22 29.52 -3.25
C ASN A 472 19.97 30.56 -2.16
N GLY A 473 19.97 31.84 -2.53
CA GLY A 473 20.03 33.00 -1.63
C GLY A 473 21.37 33.15 -0.88
N THR A 474 21.95 32.05 -0.39
CA THR A 474 23.27 32.00 0.25
C THR A 474 23.96 30.65 -0.04
N GLU A 475 25.25 30.55 0.27
CA GLU A 475 26.07 29.35 0.03
C GLU A 475 25.50 28.15 0.79
N CYS A 476 25.39 27.00 0.14
CA CYS A 476 24.93 25.76 0.78
C CYS A 476 26.07 25.05 1.52
N SER A 477 25.89 24.78 2.82
CA SER A 477 26.86 24.10 3.66
C SER A 477 26.26 22.90 4.38
N ASN A 478 26.97 21.77 4.36
CA ASN A 478 26.63 20.58 5.15
C ASN A 478 27.10 20.66 6.60
N ARG A 479 27.74 21.78 6.99
CA ARG A 479 28.18 22.07 8.34
C ARG A 479 27.31 23.16 8.93
N ARG A 480 27.00 23.00 10.21
CA ARG A 480 26.37 24.04 11.01
C ARG A 480 27.22 25.32 10.95
N ARG A 481 26.56 26.45 10.71
CA ARG A 481 27.19 27.78 10.69
C ARG A 481 26.69 28.63 11.85
N ILE A 482 27.61 29.28 12.55
CA ILE A 482 27.27 30.23 13.62
C ILE A 482 27.19 31.62 13.00
N ILE A 483 26.07 32.32 13.19
CA ILE A 483 25.86 33.68 12.71
C ILE A 483 26.79 34.62 13.48
N ARG A 484 27.48 35.49 12.73
CA ARG A 484 28.28 36.59 13.24
C ARG A 484 27.83 37.90 12.63
N GLU A 485 28.15 39.04 13.24
CA GLU A 485 27.66 40.34 12.81
C GLU A 485 28.10 40.68 11.37
N GLU A 486 29.31 40.24 10.96
CA GLU A 486 29.79 40.39 9.58
C GLU A 486 28.93 39.66 8.54
N MET A 487 28.15 38.65 8.95
CA MET A 487 27.28 37.88 8.05
C MET A 487 25.90 38.51 7.86
N PHE A 488 25.53 39.53 8.66
CA PHE A 488 24.19 40.09 8.68
C PHE A 488 23.77 40.61 7.30
N GLY A 489 24.64 41.34 6.62
CA GLY A 489 24.34 41.89 5.29
C GLY A 489 23.92 40.82 4.30
N ASN A 490 24.69 39.74 4.20
CA ASN A 490 24.41 38.64 3.27
C ASN A 490 23.13 37.88 3.64
N LEU A 491 22.92 37.59 4.93
CA LEU A 491 21.73 36.85 5.38
C LEU A 491 20.44 37.68 5.24
N LEU A 492 20.48 38.97 5.57
CA LEU A 492 19.32 39.85 5.39
C LEU A 492 19.00 40.08 3.91
N THR A 493 20.02 40.08 3.04
CA THR A 493 19.82 40.11 1.58
C THR A 493 19.14 38.83 1.11
N ALA A 494 19.64 37.66 1.56
CA ALA A 494 19.03 36.37 1.23
C ALA A 494 17.58 36.23 1.74
N LEU A 495 17.26 36.77 2.92
CA LEU A 495 15.88 36.77 3.44
C LEU A 495 14.91 37.58 2.58
N LYS A 496 15.40 38.67 1.95
CA LYS A 496 14.62 39.56 1.08
C LYS A 496 14.64 39.16 -0.39
N ASP A 497 15.44 38.16 -0.74
CA ASP A 497 15.59 37.66 -2.10
C ASP A 497 14.31 36.92 -2.52
N PRO A 498 13.52 37.45 -3.49
CA PRO A 498 12.31 36.80 -3.96
C PRO A 498 12.59 35.52 -4.74
N GLU A 499 13.82 35.30 -5.20
CA GLU A 499 14.24 34.10 -5.93
C GLU A 499 14.81 33.00 -5.02
N ARG A 500 14.96 33.29 -3.71
CA ARG A 500 15.34 32.28 -2.71
C ARG A 500 14.22 31.26 -2.57
N LEU A 501 14.55 29.99 -2.77
CA LEU A 501 13.65 28.85 -2.61
C LEU A 501 13.97 28.00 -1.37
N PHE A 502 15.16 28.16 -0.79
CA PHE A 502 15.56 27.46 0.43
C PHE A 502 15.04 28.19 1.67
N PRO A 503 14.28 27.52 2.55
CA PRO A 503 14.02 28.02 3.88
C PRO A 503 15.33 28.22 4.65
N ILE A 504 15.40 29.28 5.47
CA ILE A 504 16.53 29.52 6.37
C ILE A 504 16.08 29.21 7.79
N VAL A 505 16.65 28.17 8.39
CA VAL A 505 16.45 27.81 9.79
C VAL A 505 17.50 28.50 10.65
N VAL A 506 17.06 29.23 11.68
CA VAL A 506 17.94 29.93 12.63
C VAL A 506 17.60 29.50 14.05
N ILE A 507 18.57 28.92 14.75
CA ILE A 507 18.42 28.51 16.15
C ILE A 507 19.16 29.52 17.02
N VAL A 508 18.42 30.27 17.84
CA VAL A 508 19.00 31.25 18.75
C VAL A 508 18.96 30.71 20.16
N SER A 509 20.11 30.62 20.81
CA SER A 509 20.19 30.09 22.17
C SER A 509 21.22 30.80 23.04
N ARG A 510 21.12 30.55 24.34
CA ARG A 510 21.98 31.14 25.38
C ARG A 510 23.37 30.54 25.32
N GLU A 511 24.32 31.22 25.94
CA GLU A 511 25.68 30.75 26.12
C GLU A 511 25.80 30.06 27.50
N THR A 512 26.39 28.87 27.53
CA THR A 512 26.68 28.15 28.78
C THR A 512 27.92 28.73 29.46
N GLN A 513 28.18 28.30 30.70
CA GLN A 513 29.34 28.77 31.47
C GLN A 513 30.69 28.51 30.77
N ASP A 514 30.75 27.48 29.92
CA ASP A 514 31.94 27.09 29.15
C ASP A 514 32.03 27.77 27.77
N GLY A 515 31.16 28.75 27.48
CA GLY A 515 31.15 29.50 26.21
C GLY A 515 30.50 28.76 25.03
N MET A 516 29.84 27.62 25.28
CA MET A 516 29.16 26.83 24.26
C MET A 516 27.70 27.27 24.13
N MET A 517 27.07 26.98 22.98
CA MET A 517 25.64 27.24 22.82
C MET A 517 24.82 26.22 23.61
N ASP A 518 23.86 26.68 24.40
CA ASP A 518 22.91 25.82 25.12
C ASP A 518 21.97 25.12 24.13
N GLU A 519 22.02 23.79 24.07
CA GLU A 519 21.15 22.96 23.25
C GLU A 519 20.29 22.02 24.09
N ASP A 520 20.34 22.10 25.42
CA ASP A 520 19.64 21.15 26.28
C ASP A 520 18.12 21.23 26.09
N TRP A 521 17.62 22.43 25.78
CA TRP A 521 16.20 22.69 25.48
C TRP A 521 15.70 21.98 24.20
N LEU A 522 16.61 21.57 23.31
CA LEU A 522 16.30 20.80 22.10
C LEU A 522 16.17 19.29 22.37
N GLY A 523 16.54 18.82 23.56
CA GLY A 523 16.47 17.41 23.94
C GLY A 523 17.29 16.51 23.00
N GLN A 524 16.63 15.55 22.34
CA GLN A 524 17.29 14.66 21.37
C GLN A 524 17.51 15.28 19.97
N PHE A 525 17.02 16.49 19.71
CA PHE A 525 17.27 17.18 18.44
C PHE A 525 18.73 17.62 18.39
N ARG A 526 19.54 16.97 17.55
CA ARG A 526 20.93 17.34 17.29
C ARG A 526 21.03 18.23 16.06
N VAL A 527 21.42 19.50 16.25
CA VAL A 527 21.49 20.50 15.16
C VAL A 527 22.44 20.09 14.04
N SER A 528 23.55 19.43 14.37
CA SER A 528 24.52 18.91 13.39
C SER A 528 23.92 17.84 12.47
N ASP A 529 23.18 16.89 13.04
CA ASP A 529 22.54 15.80 12.30
C ASP A 529 21.39 16.33 11.43
N PHE A 530 20.64 17.30 11.97
CA PHE A 530 19.62 18.03 11.24
C PHE A 530 20.21 18.76 10.03
N THR A 531 21.29 19.52 10.23
CA THR A 531 21.98 20.23 9.15
C THR A 531 22.41 19.26 8.05
N ARG A 532 23.03 18.13 8.41
CA ARG A 532 23.46 17.10 7.44
C ARG A 532 22.30 16.48 6.67
N THR A 533 21.10 16.48 7.23
CA THR A 533 19.90 15.92 6.61
C THR A 533 19.27 16.88 5.62
N VAL A 534 19.17 18.17 5.96
CA VAL A 534 18.36 19.14 5.19
C VAL A 534 19.16 20.08 4.30
N TRP A 535 20.49 20.17 4.43
CA TRP A 535 21.31 21.21 3.77
C TRP A 535 21.22 21.27 2.24
N ARG A 536 20.67 20.24 1.59
CA ARG A 536 20.46 20.21 0.12
C ARG A 536 19.16 20.88 -0.32
N TYR A 537 18.32 21.35 0.61
CA TYR A 537 17.05 22.01 0.32
C TYR A 537 16.65 23.04 1.41
N SER A 538 17.52 23.32 2.37
CA SER A 538 17.33 24.30 3.44
C SER A 538 18.68 24.77 3.97
N HIS A 539 18.75 25.97 4.53
CA HIS A 539 19.95 26.48 5.22
C HIS A 539 19.77 26.40 6.73
N VAL A 540 20.81 25.99 7.46
CA VAL A 540 20.77 25.93 8.93
C VAL A 540 21.87 26.80 9.53
N PHE A 541 21.44 27.71 10.40
CA PHE A 541 22.30 28.60 11.17
C PHE A 541 21.98 28.55 12.65
N THR A 542 22.96 28.88 13.47
CA THR A 542 22.79 29.05 14.91
C THR A 542 23.36 30.38 15.37
N ALA A 543 22.80 31.00 16.39
CA ALA A 543 23.32 32.26 16.93
C ALA A 543 23.28 32.25 18.46
N HIS A 544 24.33 32.81 19.07
CA HIS A 544 24.30 33.14 20.50
C HIS A 544 23.30 34.27 20.73
N GLU A 545 22.63 34.26 21.89
CA GLU A 545 21.53 35.17 22.23
C GLU A 545 21.82 36.64 21.88
N SER A 546 22.98 37.17 22.24
CA SER A 546 23.33 38.58 22.01
C SER A 546 23.35 38.96 20.52
N VAL A 547 23.95 38.12 19.68
CA VAL A 547 24.05 38.30 18.22
C VAL A 547 22.73 37.95 17.54
N GLY A 548 22.07 36.88 17.98
CA GLY A 548 20.79 36.42 17.47
C GLY A 548 19.69 37.47 17.67
N LYS A 549 19.59 38.07 18.86
CA LYS A 549 18.64 39.18 19.12
C LYS A 549 18.83 40.35 18.15
N LYS A 550 20.09 40.73 17.86
CA LYS A 550 20.39 41.79 16.88
C LYS A 550 19.95 41.39 15.47
N PHE A 551 20.28 40.17 15.05
CA PHE A 551 19.88 39.64 13.74
C PHE A 551 18.36 39.59 13.58
N LEU A 552 17.63 39.05 14.56
CA LEU A 552 16.17 38.92 14.51
C LEU A 552 15.47 40.28 14.43
N ARG A 553 15.97 41.31 15.14
CA ARG A 553 15.46 42.69 15.02
C ARG A 553 15.60 43.23 13.59
N LEU A 554 16.75 42.99 12.97
CA LEU A 554 17.01 43.43 11.59
C LEU A 554 16.22 42.61 10.56
N ALA A 555 15.91 41.35 10.89
CA ALA A 555 15.08 40.46 10.09
C ALA A 555 13.58 40.76 10.19
N GLY A 556 13.17 41.69 11.08
CA GLY A 556 11.78 42.15 11.20
C GLY A 556 10.90 41.38 12.17
N ILE A 557 11.49 40.61 13.10
CA ILE A 557 10.76 39.85 14.13
C ILE A 557 10.30 40.78 15.28
N ASP A 558 9.11 40.54 15.83
CA ASP A 558 8.54 41.35 16.94
C ASP A 558 9.41 41.23 18.21
N LEU A 559 9.63 42.37 18.88
CA LEU A 559 10.38 42.47 20.14
C LEU A 559 9.90 41.47 21.19
N ARG A 560 8.59 41.17 21.26
CA ARG A 560 8.04 40.21 22.22
C ARG A 560 8.54 38.78 22.00
N GLN A 561 8.75 38.37 20.75
CA GLN A 561 9.31 37.06 20.41
C GLN A 561 10.82 37.01 20.62
N ILE A 562 11.49 38.16 20.48
CA ILE A 562 12.95 38.29 20.63
C ILE A 562 13.39 38.15 22.09
N ASP A 563 12.57 38.58 23.05
CA ASP A 563 12.93 38.49 24.47
C ASP A 563 12.79 37.07 25.05
N ASP A 564 12.05 36.19 24.38
CA ASP A 564 11.75 34.81 24.80
C ASP A 564 12.71 33.78 24.17
N ILE A 565 14.01 33.91 24.41
CA ILE A 565 15.06 32.96 23.94
C ILE A 565 15.35 31.90 25.03
N PRO A 566 15.53 30.61 24.69
CA PRO A 566 15.93 30.08 23.37
C PRO A 566 14.79 29.65 22.44
N ARG A 567 15.00 29.80 21.13
CA ARG A 567 14.00 29.54 20.07
C ARG A 567 14.61 29.07 18.75
N LEU A 568 13.83 28.33 17.97
CA LEU A 568 14.10 27.97 16.58
C LEU A 568 13.16 28.74 15.66
N TYR A 569 13.71 29.38 14.63
CA TYR A 569 12.96 30.12 13.62
C TYR A 569 13.13 29.46 12.25
N ILE A 570 12.06 29.40 11.45
CA ILE A 570 12.11 29.00 10.05
C ILE A 570 11.62 30.18 9.20
N PHE A 571 12.54 30.79 8.47
CA PHE A 571 12.23 31.85 7.51
C PHE A 571 11.91 31.23 6.15
N TRP A 572 10.63 31.05 5.88
CA TRP A 572 10.14 30.49 4.62
C TRP A 572 10.39 31.44 3.44
N PRO A 573 10.57 30.91 2.23
CA PRO A 573 10.41 31.70 1.02
C PRO A 573 9.00 32.28 0.95
N GLY A 574 8.85 33.57 0.61
CA GLY A 574 7.56 34.26 0.63
C GLY A 574 7.35 35.17 1.85
N GLY A 575 8.18 35.06 2.89
CA GLY A 575 8.24 35.99 4.00
C GLY A 575 7.57 35.52 5.30
N ASP A 576 6.85 34.40 5.27
CA ASP A 576 6.32 33.78 6.50
C ASP A 576 7.46 33.27 7.40
N VAL A 577 7.23 33.37 8.71
CA VAL A 577 8.20 32.92 9.72
C VAL A 577 7.48 32.09 10.75
N ASP A 578 7.93 30.84 10.92
CA ASP A 578 7.55 30.02 12.07
C ASP A 578 8.58 30.17 13.18
N ASP A 579 8.12 30.15 14.42
CA ASP A 579 8.95 30.19 15.62
C ASP A 579 8.51 29.12 16.63
N TYR A 580 9.49 28.50 17.29
CA TYR A 580 9.26 27.42 18.25
C TYR A 580 10.15 27.59 19.49
N GLY A 581 9.54 27.51 20.66
CA GLY A 581 10.21 27.57 21.96
C GLY A 581 10.37 26.19 22.63
N PRO A 582 10.88 26.15 23.87
CA PRO A 582 11.11 24.90 24.60
C PRO A 582 9.85 24.07 24.86
N GLU A 583 8.69 24.73 25.04
CA GLU A 583 7.41 24.03 25.23
C GLU A 583 6.97 23.30 23.96
N ASP A 584 7.16 23.89 22.78
CA ASP A 584 6.84 23.26 21.50
C ASP A 584 7.67 22.00 21.29
N VAL A 585 8.96 22.05 21.64
CA VAL A 585 9.86 20.90 21.57
C VAL A 585 9.42 19.81 22.55
N THR A 586 9.16 20.17 23.81
CA THR A 586 8.83 19.22 24.88
C THR A 586 7.49 18.52 24.62
N ASN A 587 6.49 19.27 24.15
CA ASN A 587 5.15 18.77 23.89
C ASN A 587 4.99 18.15 22.49
N CYS A 588 6.03 18.18 21.65
CA CYS A 588 5.97 17.60 20.32
C CYS A 588 5.78 16.07 20.39
N SER A 589 4.91 15.55 19.53
CA SER A 589 4.77 14.12 19.26
C SER A 589 4.70 13.89 17.75
N PHE A 590 5.32 12.82 17.28
CA PHE A 590 5.40 12.52 15.85
C PHE A 590 5.25 11.02 15.62
N GLY A 591 4.31 10.65 14.74
CA GLY A 591 4.11 9.25 14.33
C GLY A 591 5.14 8.84 13.30
N ARG A 592 6.01 7.88 13.65
CA ARG A 592 7.00 7.31 12.75
C ARG A 592 6.54 5.93 12.27
N HIS A 593 6.62 5.70 10.96
CA HIS A 593 6.51 4.38 10.38
C HIS A 593 7.83 3.61 10.58
N LEU A 594 7.78 2.44 11.21
CA LEU A 594 8.91 1.50 11.22
C LEU A 594 8.96 0.72 9.91
N GLU A 595 10.15 0.59 9.32
CA GLU A 595 10.37 -0.36 8.22
C GLU A 595 10.00 -1.77 8.68
N ALA A 596 9.23 -2.46 7.85
CA ALA A 596 8.63 -3.74 8.16
C ALA A 596 9.69 -4.83 8.42
N ARG A 597 9.75 -5.32 9.66
CA ARG A 597 10.19 -6.70 9.93
C ARG A 597 8.95 -7.53 10.26
N GLY A 598 8.37 -8.15 9.22
CA GLY A 598 7.25 -9.09 9.32
C GLY A 598 5.89 -8.42 9.54
N ASP A 599 5.00 -8.56 8.55
CA ASP A 599 3.52 -8.46 8.48
C ASP A 599 2.68 -7.58 9.44
N ALA A 600 3.28 -6.74 10.29
CA ALA A 600 2.60 -5.76 11.12
C ALA A 600 3.34 -4.41 11.01
N ARG A 601 2.68 -3.40 10.44
CA ARG A 601 3.14 -2.01 10.51
C ARG A 601 2.94 -1.54 11.95
N THR A 602 4.01 -1.49 12.74
CA THR A 602 3.99 -0.84 14.04
C THR A 602 4.25 0.65 13.85
N TYR A 603 3.32 1.47 14.31
CA TYR A 603 3.49 2.90 14.44
C TYR A 603 4.18 3.17 15.77
N ASP A 604 5.31 3.87 15.72
CA ASP A 604 5.99 4.35 16.92
C ASP A 604 5.70 5.84 17.07
N ILE A 605 5.23 6.27 18.23
CA ILE A 605 5.04 7.69 18.54
C ILE A 605 6.27 8.14 19.32
N VAL A 606 7.18 8.83 18.64
CA VAL A 606 8.28 9.52 19.32
C VAL A 606 7.76 10.83 19.91
N ARG A 607 8.40 11.31 20.99
CA ARG A 607 8.03 12.54 21.71
C ARG A 607 9.26 13.42 21.96
N GLY A 608 9.02 14.69 22.31
CA GLY A 608 10.09 15.62 22.67
C GLY A 608 10.94 16.04 21.48
N GLY A 609 12.24 16.28 21.72
CA GLY A 609 13.20 16.73 20.71
C GLY A 609 13.29 15.84 19.48
N GLN A 610 13.21 14.51 19.66
CA GLN A 610 13.23 13.58 18.52
C GLN A 610 11.98 13.73 17.63
N ALA A 611 10.80 13.93 18.23
CA ALA A 611 9.58 14.18 17.48
C ALA A 611 9.66 15.51 16.73
N PHE A 612 10.15 16.54 17.41
CA PHE A 612 10.31 17.86 16.85
C PHE A 612 11.28 17.86 15.65
N TYR A 613 12.38 17.11 15.73
CA TYR A 613 13.29 16.88 14.60
C TYR A 613 12.54 16.34 13.37
N HIS A 614 11.75 15.28 13.55
CA HIS A 614 11.02 14.66 12.44
C HIS A 614 9.93 15.57 11.88
N LYS A 615 9.26 16.34 12.75
CA LYS A 615 8.29 17.36 12.35
C LYS A 615 8.94 18.39 11.43
N ILE A 616 10.00 19.07 11.88
CA ILE A 616 10.65 20.11 11.08
C ILE A 616 11.24 19.56 9.77
N VAL A 617 11.83 18.36 9.79
CA VAL A 617 12.28 17.72 8.54
C VAL A 617 11.11 17.48 7.59
N THR A 618 9.93 17.11 8.10
CA THR A 618 8.73 16.88 7.28
C THR A 618 8.20 18.19 6.71
N ASP A 619 8.07 19.23 7.53
CA ASP A 619 7.60 20.56 7.10
C ASP A 619 8.48 21.12 5.96
N LEU A 620 9.81 21.03 6.10
CA LEU A 620 10.76 21.45 5.06
C LEU A 620 10.63 20.65 3.74
N ARG A 621 10.29 19.35 3.85
CA ARG A 621 10.10 18.48 2.69
C ARG A 621 8.77 18.72 2.00
N GLU A 622 7.71 18.96 2.77
CA GLU A 622 6.39 19.32 2.28
C GLU A 622 6.45 20.65 1.53
N TRP A 623 7.12 21.66 2.10
CA TRP A 623 7.41 22.92 1.42
C TRP A 623 8.12 22.68 0.07
N ASN A 624 9.17 21.87 0.06
CA ASN A 624 9.89 21.58 -1.17
C ASN A 624 8.97 20.91 -2.20
N ILE A 625 8.10 19.99 -1.82
CA ILE A 625 7.17 19.28 -2.73
C ILE A 625 6.01 20.18 -3.21
N SER A 626 5.59 21.16 -2.42
CA SER A 626 4.43 22.00 -2.73
C SER A 626 4.76 23.32 -3.44
N ALA A 627 5.99 23.83 -3.28
CA ALA A 627 6.42 25.07 -3.92
C ALA A 627 6.38 24.97 -5.47
N ASP A 628 5.97 26.01 -6.18
CA ASP A 628 5.97 25.98 -7.65
C ASP A 628 7.38 26.28 -8.21
N MET A 629 8.28 25.29 -8.15
CA MET A 629 9.69 25.45 -8.56
C MET A 629 9.96 24.94 -9.99
N TRP A 630 8.95 24.37 -10.66
CA TRP A 630 9.11 23.67 -11.92
C TRP A 630 7.88 23.84 -12.83
N GLU A 631 8.05 24.56 -13.94
CA GLU A 631 6.98 24.83 -14.93
C GLU A 631 6.58 23.61 -15.80
N GLY A 632 7.10 22.42 -15.49
CA GLY A 632 6.91 21.20 -16.28
C GLY A 632 8.00 20.98 -17.35
N PHE A 633 8.26 19.71 -17.67
CA PHE A 633 9.16 19.37 -18.77
C PHE A 633 8.53 19.78 -20.11
N LYS A 634 9.02 20.87 -20.68
CA LYS A 634 8.69 21.28 -22.05
C LYS A 634 9.47 20.37 -22.99
N LEU A 635 8.84 19.26 -23.34
CA LEU A 635 9.30 18.31 -24.34
C LEU A 635 9.24 19.04 -25.70
N GLU A 636 10.25 19.85 -26.03
CA GLU A 636 10.53 20.24 -27.42
C GLU A 636 11.01 18.99 -28.15
N THR A 637 10.11 18.04 -28.36
CA THR A 637 10.44 16.81 -29.10
C THR A 637 9.54 16.75 -30.29
N VAL A 638 10.20 16.94 -31.42
CA VAL A 638 9.82 16.41 -32.72
C VAL A 638 9.64 14.90 -32.54
N THR A 639 8.47 14.45 -32.08
CA THR A 639 8.02 13.08 -32.27
C THR A 639 7.55 12.95 -33.71
N GLU A 640 8.49 12.99 -34.66
CA GLU A 640 8.24 12.32 -35.93
C GLU A 640 8.26 10.82 -35.63
N LEU A 641 7.05 10.25 -35.51
CA LEU A 641 6.87 8.81 -35.54
C LEU A 641 7.63 8.26 -36.77
N PRO A 642 8.51 7.27 -36.62
CA PRO A 642 9.11 6.60 -37.76
C PRO A 642 7.98 6.12 -38.69
N LYS A 643 8.10 6.45 -39.99
CA LYS A 643 7.16 5.99 -41.02
C LYS A 643 7.10 4.47 -41.12
#